data_AF-A0A2D6ZYY5-F1
#
_entry.id   AF-A0A2D6ZYY5-F1
#
_cell.length_a   1.000
_cell.length_b   1.000
_cell.length_c   1.000
_cell.angle_alpha   90.00
_cell.angle_beta   90.00
_cell.angle_gamma   90.00
#
_symmetry.space_group_name_H-M   'P 1'
#
loop_
_entity.id
_entity.type
_entity.pdbx_description
1 polymer ?
#
loop_
_entity_poly.entity_id
_entity_poly.type
_entity_poly.pdbx_seq_one_letter_code
_entity_poly.pdbx_strand_id
1 'polypeptide(L)'
;LNLKSSLESKIITTIKCTPSQLKIINSLNIKTKITKKLFIIGGEKLESKEIKNTISLYGKHHHFINEYGPAETTIGSTAHLIKQDDLTNSTIPIGKPISNTNILILNKNNIPLSEGVIGEIAISGNGVSLGYLNYEETTFTTIPINNKPIHFYKTGDYGFINENNNLEYIERLDTQVKLNGFRIELTEIEIIIKQLTIIKDCVAVIATNDNRKELIIFYQINPDQSNNKEFKKIIIDHIKQFLPNHLLPNNYVQINSLPLTENGKINKKALLKLKLDQSDKDNIKNELTNTEKSILKIWQSFLNKNNINITEDFFELGGNSLTLILIQNKIFDDLNIKLSYSSLLENRTIKRMATFIEHNKNKKPELAPPINLLKEKEFDIDIESIKLLPKYDKKVNHILITGATGFVGIYVLKELLSKTNATMYVISREKSKKEALNKLKYYFKKYSLDQNINYNKIIPVLGNLNAKNIGINELVYSELLESIDIIFHCAAHMDHFANYEQLKDSNVGSIKELINFATKKKLKKICYISTASIFKSKNNKAYNENEDITKHSHTINEGYSGSKWIAENILLDTLKHDLPFKIIRLGLITGDNKTGTMPENQWFPKLIETCINIQTYSNELKVTIAPVDFVASAIVKIGITDKLKENIFHLSNNELTKLSLIFEHTKIKNNVIPIDKWLKICKENNNQISPVNPFINELFFDKNTNIEKTISKVNSEMTLLDSTKTLSILENKFKLKFPNLTLYYEKYSKVFQKNIKLKTSL
;
A
#
# COMPACT_ATOMS: atom_id res chain seq x y z
N LEU A 1 4.00 -3.55 18.65
CA LEU A 1 3.29 -2.88 19.76
C LEU A 1 1.81 -3.27 19.87
N ASN A 2 1.01 -3.26 18.78
CA ASN A 2 -0.44 -3.54 18.86
C ASN A 2 -0.82 -4.98 19.27
N LEU A 3 -0.08 -6.00 18.81
CA LEU A 3 -0.35 -7.41 19.13
C LEU A 3 -0.19 -7.72 20.63
N LYS A 4 0.88 -7.25 21.28
CA LYS A 4 1.14 -7.45 22.71
C LYS A 4 -0.01 -6.92 23.57
N SER A 5 -0.42 -5.66 23.35
CA SER A 5 -1.54 -5.05 24.09
C SER A 5 -2.88 -5.79 23.89
N SER A 6 -3.13 -6.30 22.68
CA SER A 6 -4.35 -7.08 22.40
C SER A 6 -4.32 -8.47 23.04
N LEU A 7 -3.15 -9.08 23.20
CA LEU A 7 -3.00 -10.38 23.85
C LEU A 7 -3.05 -10.26 25.38
N GLU A 8 -2.57 -9.15 25.95
CA GLU A 8 -2.60 -8.88 27.39
C GLU A 8 -3.98 -8.50 27.91
N SER A 9 -4.79 -7.82 27.09
CA SER A 9 -6.14 -7.35 27.46
C SER A 9 -7.24 -8.41 27.40
N LYS A 10 -6.94 -9.64 26.93
CA LYS A 10 -7.94 -10.70 26.70
C LYS A 10 -7.58 -12.00 27.41
N ILE A 11 -8.61 -12.71 27.89
CA ILE A 11 -8.47 -14.10 28.33
C ILE A 11 -8.54 -14.99 27.09
N ILE A 12 -7.38 -15.40 26.60
CA ILE A 12 -7.25 -16.36 25.50
C ILE A 12 -7.46 -17.80 26.05
N THR A 13 -7.80 -18.79 25.24
CA THR A 13 -7.81 -20.20 25.70
C THR A 13 -7.18 -21.14 24.68
N THR A 14 -7.03 -20.67 23.45
CA THR A 14 -6.37 -21.41 22.38
C THR A 14 -5.61 -20.43 21.49
N ILE A 15 -4.43 -20.83 21.03
CA ILE A 15 -3.63 -20.11 20.04
C ILE A 15 -3.33 -21.09 18.90
N LYS A 16 -3.78 -20.76 17.69
CA LYS A 16 -3.37 -21.46 16.47
C LYS A 16 -2.36 -20.59 15.71
N CYS A 17 -1.17 -21.12 15.44
CA CYS A 17 -0.09 -20.35 14.83
C CYS A 17 0.91 -21.26 14.12
N THR A 18 1.78 -20.70 13.27
CA THR A 18 2.93 -21.44 12.73
C THR A 18 4.12 -21.41 13.70
N PRO A 19 5.10 -22.34 13.58
CA PRO A 19 6.37 -22.25 14.31
C PRO A 19 7.06 -20.88 14.24
N SER A 20 7.08 -20.25 13.06
CA SER A 20 7.60 -18.89 12.87
C SER A 20 6.82 -17.83 13.66
N GLN A 21 5.49 -17.93 13.71
CA GLN A 21 4.67 -17.04 14.52
C GLN A 21 4.84 -17.28 16.02
N LEU A 22 5.04 -18.54 16.44
CA LEU A 22 5.34 -18.88 17.83
C LEU A 22 6.63 -18.20 18.32
N LYS A 23 7.67 -18.12 17.48
CA LYS A 23 8.90 -17.36 17.80
C LYS A 23 8.61 -15.87 18.06
N ILE A 24 7.73 -15.26 17.27
CA ILE A 24 7.30 -13.88 17.46
C ILE A 24 6.51 -13.74 18.77
N ILE A 25 5.61 -14.67 19.07
CA ILE A 25 4.86 -14.66 20.33
C ILE A 25 5.80 -14.77 21.53
N ASN A 26 6.80 -15.64 21.45
CA ASN A 26 7.82 -15.81 22.49
C ASN A 26 8.65 -14.54 22.69
N SER A 27 9.01 -13.82 21.61
CA SER A 27 9.80 -12.59 21.72
C SER A 27 9.04 -11.41 22.37
N LEU A 28 7.69 -11.47 22.38
CA LEU A 28 6.86 -10.44 23.02
C LEU A 28 6.81 -10.55 24.55
N ASN A 29 7.17 -11.71 25.11
CA ASN A 29 7.24 -12.01 26.55
C ASN A 29 5.99 -11.53 27.33
N ILE A 30 4.85 -12.14 27.02
CA ILE A 30 3.52 -11.70 27.47
C ILE A 30 3.22 -12.23 28.88
N LYS A 31 3.01 -11.34 29.86
CA LYS A 31 2.99 -11.71 31.29
C LYS A 31 1.63 -12.12 31.88
N THR A 32 0.51 -12.14 31.12
CA THR A 32 -0.85 -12.18 31.74
C THR A 32 -1.75 -13.38 31.39
N LYS A 33 -2.43 -13.90 32.43
CA LYS A 33 -3.68 -14.71 32.44
C LYS A 33 -3.79 -15.85 31.42
N ILE A 34 -2.70 -16.59 31.16
CA ILE A 34 -2.73 -17.87 30.43
C ILE A 34 -3.09 -19.01 31.38
N THR A 35 -4.33 -19.06 31.85
CA THR A 35 -4.80 -20.15 32.73
C THR A 35 -5.30 -21.32 31.88
N LYS A 36 -4.37 -22.24 31.54
CA LYS A 36 -4.49 -23.38 30.60
C LYS A 36 -4.94 -22.97 29.18
N LYS A 37 -3.99 -22.64 28.30
CA LYS A 37 -4.30 -22.29 26.91
C LYS A 37 -3.64 -23.27 25.92
N LEU A 38 -4.43 -23.91 25.08
CA LEU A 38 -3.97 -24.89 24.09
C LEU A 38 -3.21 -24.20 22.95
N PHE A 39 -2.05 -24.70 22.56
CA PHE A 39 -1.33 -24.26 21.36
C PHE A 39 -1.52 -25.28 20.25
N ILE A 40 -2.05 -24.86 19.11
CA ILE A 40 -2.12 -25.68 17.89
C ILE A 40 -1.12 -25.09 16.91
N ILE A 41 -0.05 -25.84 16.65
CA ILE A 41 1.11 -25.38 15.91
C ILE A 41 1.21 -26.22 14.65
N GLY A 42 1.17 -25.58 13.49
CA GLY A 42 1.14 -26.31 12.23
C GLY A 42 1.55 -25.47 11.04
N GLY A 43 1.74 -26.15 9.91
CA GLY A 43 2.11 -25.53 8.64
C GLY A 43 3.62 -25.35 8.44
N GLU A 44 4.49 -25.57 9.42
CA GLU A 44 5.95 -25.68 9.22
C GLU A 44 6.47 -26.84 10.08
N LYS A 45 7.70 -27.31 9.78
CA LYS A 45 8.36 -28.32 10.62
C LYS A 45 8.58 -27.74 12.02
N LEU A 46 8.02 -28.39 13.03
CA LEU A 46 8.11 -27.98 14.42
C LEU A 46 9.30 -28.64 15.10
N GLU A 47 10.18 -27.82 15.68
CA GLU A 47 11.37 -28.30 16.40
C GLU A 47 11.15 -28.28 17.91
N SER A 48 11.72 -29.27 18.62
CA SER A 48 11.58 -29.37 20.07
C SER A 48 12.10 -28.15 20.83
N LYS A 49 13.11 -27.45 20.27
CA LYS A 49 13.67 -26.20 20.84
C LYS A 49 12.62 -25.09 20.94
N GLU A 50 11.70 -24.99 19.98
CA GLU A 50 10.67 -23.95 19.95
C GLU A 50 9.65 -24.16 21.07
N ILE A 51 9.30 -25.42 21.34
CA ILE A 51 8.43 -25.79 22.46
C ILE A 51 9.14 -25.60 23.80
N LYS A 52 10.40 -26.02 23.93
CA LYS A 52 11.20 -25.79 25.15
C LYS A 52 11.28 -24.30 25.52
N ASN A 53 11.49 -23.43 24.52
CA ASN A 53 11.50 -21.98 24.72
C ASN A 53 10.13 -21.44 25.16
N THR A 54 9.06 -21.98 24.60
CA THR A 54 7.69 -21.58 24.99
C THR A 54 7.37 -22.02 26.43
N ILE A 55 7.80 -23.23 26.81
CA ILE A 55 7.67 -23.76 28.18
C ILE A 55 8.48 -22.94 29.19
N SER A 56 9.69 -22.50 28.84
CA SER A 56 10.51 -21.68 29.75
C SER A 56 9.90 -20.30 30.01
N LEU A 57 9.24 -19.72 29.00
CA LEU A 57 8.59 -18.40 29.11
C LEU A 57 7.24 -18.44 29.81
N TYR A 58 6.41 -19.47 29.52
CA TYR A 58 5.01 -19.48 29.92
C TYR A 58 4.63 -20.61 30.88
N GLY A 59 5.53 -21.56 31.14
CA GLY A 59 5.36 -22.68 32.07
C GLY A 59 4.87 -23.98 31.43
N LYS A 60 5.10 -25.10 32.13
CA LYS A 60 4.82 -26.48 31.66
C LYS A 60 3.33 -26.89 31.67
N HIS A 61 2.42 -26.00 32.06
CA HIS A 61 1.01 -26.32 32.25
C HIS A 61 0.16 -26.13 30.97
N HIS A 62 0.79 -25.75 29.85
CA HIS A 62 0.16 -25.63 28.54
C HIS A 62 0.22 -26.94 27.77
N HIS A 63 -0.77 -27.16 26.91
CA HIS A 63 -0.78 -28.27 25.97
C HIS A 63 -0.38 -27.76 24.60
N PHE A 64 0.48 -28.51 23.91
CA PHE A 64 0.95 -28.19 22.57
C PHE A 64 0.53 -29.33 21.64
N ILE A 65 -0.10 -28.97 20.54
CA ILE A 65 -0.47 -29.88 19.46
C ILE A 65 0.36 -29.53 18.24
N ASN A 66 1.09 -30.50 17.71
CA ASN A 66 1.66 -30.41 16.36
C ASN A 66 0.58 -30.86 15.37
N GLU A 67 0.13 -29.96 14.51
CA GLU A 67 -0.92 -30.20 13.51
C GLU A 67 -0.32 -30.22 12.11
N TYR A 68 -0.70 -31.22 11.32
CA TYR A 68 -0.33 -31.31 9.91
C TYR A 68 -1.57 -31.49 9.04
N GLY A 69 -1.59 -30.78 7.92
CA GLY A 69 -2.62 -30.91 6.91
C GLY A 69 -2.37 -29.94 5.73
N PRO A 70 -2.48 -30.42 4.49
CA PRO A 70 -2.54 -29.55 3.32
C PRO A 70 -3.88 -28.79 3.19
N ALA A 71 -3.96 -27.82 2.27
CA ALA A 71 -5.18 -27.04 2.07
C ALA A 71 -6.29 -27.89 1.44
N GLU A 72 -5.87 -28.78 0.56
CA GLU A 72 -6.66 -29.75 -0.21
C GLU A 72 -7.35 -30.79 0.69
N THR A 73 -6.97 -30.87 1.97
CA THR A 73 -7.57 -31.74 2.99
C THR A 73 -8.17 -30.96 4.16
N THR A 74 -8.48 -29.67 3.95
CA THR A 74 -9.14 -28.78 4.93
C THR A 74 -8.29 -28.51 6.18
N ILE A 75 -7.07 -28.01 5.96
CA ILE A 75 -6.16 -27.41 6.95
C ILE A 75 -5.48 -28.40 7.90
N GLY A 76 -6.24 -29.23 8.62
CA GLY A 76 -5.71 -30.14 9.64
C GLY A 76 -6.18 -31.56 9.37
N SER A 77 -5.24 -32.50 9.29
CA SER A 77 -5.50 -33.91 8.96
C SER A 77 -4.91 -34.86 10.00
N THR A 78 -3.81 -34.48 10.65
CA THR A 78 -3.24 -35.21 11.78
C THR A 78 -2.92 -34.25 12.93
N ALA A 79 -2.93 -34.78 14.14
CA ALA A 79 -2.59 -34.05 15.35
C ALA A 79 -1.76 -34.91 16.32
N HIS A 80 -0.69 -34.33 16.85
CA HIS A 80 0.13 -34.92 17.91
C HIS A 80 0.07 -34.07 19.17
N LEU A 81 -0.43 -34.63 20.28
CA LEU A 81 -0.31 -33.98 21.59
C LEU A 81 1.12 -34.19 22.10
N ILE A 82 1.88 -33.11 22.15
CA ILE A 82 3.31 -33.12 22.49
C ILE A 82 3.47 -33.45 23.97
N LYS A 83 4.24 -34.51 24.23
CA LYS A 83 4.62 -34.98 25.57
C LYS A 83 6.04 -34.54 25.89
N GLN A 84 6.42 -34.69 27.16
CA GLN A 84 7.76 -34.35 27.64
C GLN A 84 8.85 -35.14 26.89
N ASP A 85 8.59 -36.41 26.58
CA ASP A 85 9.56 -37.30 25.91
C ASP A 85 9.84 -36.87 24.46
N ASP A 86 8.86 -36.27 23.77
CA ASP A 86 9.03 -35.75 22.40
C ASP A 86 10.06 -34.61 22.36
N LEU A 87 10.29 -33.94 23.49
CA LEU A 87 11.25 -32.84 23.58
C LEU A 87 12.70 -33.34 23.59
N THR A 88 12.94 -34.65 23.72
CA THR A 88 14.29 -35.22 23.63
C THR A 88 14.77 -35.36 22.19
N ASN A 89 13.85 -35.50 21.24
CA ASN A 89 14.12 -35.58 19.81
C ASN A 89 14.31 -34.19 19.19
N SER A 90 14.97 -34.12 18.03
CA SER A 90 15.11 -32.87 17.26
C SER A 90 13.79 -32.44 16.63
N THR A 91 13.01 -33.41 16.14
CA THR A 91 11.72 -33.21 15.47
C THR A 91 10.58 -33.79 16.26
N ILE A 92 9.41 -33.18 16.14
CA ILE A 92 8.18 -33.61 16.81
C ILE A 92 7.30 -34.34 15.78
N PRO A 93 6.74 -35.53 16.11
CA PRO A 93 5.83 -36.25 15.22
C PRO A 93 4.61 -35.39 14.85
N ILE A 94 4.02 -35.66 13.69
CA ILE A 94 2.77 -35.02 13.24
C ILE A 94 1.53 -35.82 13.66
N GLY A 95 1.73 -36.96 14.33
CA GLY A 95 0.74 -37.60 15.18
C GLY A 95 -0.21 -38.53 14.43
N LYS A 96 -1.46 -38.59 14.89
CA LYS A 96 -2.46 -39.53 14.37
C LYS A 96 -3.52 -38.82 13.53
N PRO A 97 -4.19 -39.53 12.60
CA PRO A 97 -5.32 -38.98 11.87
C PRO A 97 -6.38 -38.44 12.82
N ILE A 98 -6.91 -37.26 12.52
CA ILE A 98 -8.09 -36.75 13.22
C ILE A 98 -9.34 -37.54 12.81
N SER A 99 -10.45 -37.35 13.53
CA SER A 99 -11.71 -38.01 13.20
C SER A 99 -12.10 -37.81 11.73
N ASN A 100 -12.65 -38.86 11.11
CA ASN A 100 -13.08 -38.88 9.71
C ASN A 100 -11.94 -38.67 8.69
N THR A 101 -10.69 -38.92 9.08
CA THR A 101 -9.50 -38.86 8.21
C THR A 101 -8.77 -40.21 8.24
N ASN A 102 -8.32 -40.70 7.09
CA ASN A 102 -7.40 -41.84 7.03
C ASN A 102 -6.10 -41.42 6.37
N ILE A 103 -5.00 -42.01 6.84
CA ILE A 103 -3.66 -41.80 6.30
C ILE A 103 -3.11 -43.12 5.78
N LEU A 104 -2.49 -43.09 4.61
CA LEU A 104 -1.65 -44.17 4.10
C LEU A 104 -0.27 -43.63 3.75
N ILE A 105 0.73 -44.50 3.87
CA ILE A 105 2.06 -44.28 3.31
C ILE A 105 2.15 -45.09 2.03
N LEU A 106 2.39 -44.44 0.90
CA LEU A 106 2.38 -45.05 -0.43
C LEU A 106 3.79 -45.12 -1.02
N ASN A 107 4.05 -46.17 -1.79
CA ASN A 107 5.19 -46.17 -2.70
C ASN A 107 4.85 -45.49 -4.04
N LYS A 108 5.84 -45.40 -4.93
CA LYS A 108 5.71 -44.82 -6.28
C LYS A 108 4.62 -45.44 -7.17
N ASN A 109 4.17 -46.66 -6.85
CA ASN A 109 3.14 -47.39 -7.59
C ASN A 109 1.77 -47.30 -6.89
N ASN A 110 1.59 -46.37 -5.93
CA ASN A 110 0.39 -46.18 -5.12
C ASN A 110 0.00 -47.41 -4.27
N ILE A 111 0.99 -48.24 -3.90
CA ILE A 111 0.78 -49.40 -3.02
C ILE A 111 1.05 -48.96 -1.57
N PRO A 112 0.14 -49.25 -0.62
CA PRO A 112 0.36 -48.99 0.80
C PRO A 112 1.60 -49.71 1.34
N LEU A 113 2.37 -49.02 2.17
CA LEU A 113 3.58 -49.49 2.82
C LEU A 113 3.33 -49.81 4.29
N SER A 114 4.10 -50.76 4.82
CA SER A 114 4.08 -51.15 6.24
C SER A 114 4.67 -50.08 7.15
N GLU A 115 4.39 -50.19 8.45
CA GLU A 115 4.99 -49.35 9.50
C GLU A 115 6.53 -49.35 9.40
N GLY A 116 7.15 -48.22 9.73
CA GLY A 116 8.59 -48.00 9.63
C GLY A 116 9.13 -47.71 8.22
N VAL A 117 8.35 -47.95 7.16
CA VAL A 117 8.81 -47.73 5.77
C VAL A 117 8.48 -46.31 5.31
N ILE A 118 9.49 -45.60 4.79
CA ILE A 118 9.33 -44.25 4.26
C ILE A 118 8.60 -44.29 2.91
N GLY A 119 7.56 -43.47 2.76
CA GLY A 119 6.83 -43.28 1.51
C GLY A 119 6.02 -41.99 1.50
N GLU A 120 5.26 -41.77 0.43
CA GLU A 120 4.44 -40.58 0.25
C GLU A 120 3.19 -40.66 1.13
N ILE A 121 2.92 -39.61 1.89
CA ILE A 121 1.72 -39.49 2.72
C ILE A 121 0.53 -39.23 1.81
N ALA A 122 -0.51 -40.07 1.92
CA ALA A 122 -1.78 -39.91 1.22
C ALA A 122 -2.92 -39.83 2.23
N ILE A 123 -3.87 -38.93 1.99
CA ILE A 123 -4.93 -38.57 2.92
C ILE A 123 -6.29 -38.82 2.29
N SER A 124 -7.18 -39.56 2.96
CA SER A 124 -8.59 -39.72 2.57
C SER A 124 -9.53 -39.30 3.70
N GLY A 125 -10.82 -39.22 3.38
CA GLY A 125 -11.88 -38.92 4.33
C GLY A 125 -12.59 -37.61 4.02
N ASN A 126 -13.44 -37.16 4.95
CA ASN A 126 -14.38 -36.06 4.70
C ASN A 126 -13.69 -34.70 4.50
N GLY A 127 -12.44 -34.56 4.93
CA GLY A 127 -11.66 -33.34 4.77
C GLY A 127 -11.10 -33.14 3.36
N VAL A 128 -11.07 -34.19 2.52
CA VAL A 128 -10.53 -34.10 1.16
C VAL A 128 -11.45 -33.27 0.27
N SER A 129 -10.89 -32.26 -0.39
CA SER A 129 -11.60 -31.37 -1.31
C SER A 129 -12.03 -32.10 -2.59
N LEU A 130 -12.91 -31.46 -3.37
CA LEU A 130 -13.40 -31.98 -4.64
C LEU A 130 -12.36 -31.92 -5.78
N GLY A 131 -11.16 -31.40 -5.53
CA GLY A 131 -10.16 -31.10 -6.55
C GLY A 131 -10.00 -29.61 -6.82
N TYR A 132 -9.15 -29.28 -7.79
CA TYR A 132 -8.89 -27.89 -8.19
C TYR A 132 -9.95 -27.39 -9.17
N LEU A 133 -10.28 -26.10 -9.08
CA LEU A 133 -11.25 -25.49 -9.97
C LEU A 133 -10.70 -25.45 -11.41
N ASN A 134 -11.43 -26.05 -12.36
CA ASN A 134 -11.10 -26.10 -13.79
C ASN A 134 -9.78 -26.81 -14.13
N TYR A 135 -9.28 -27.68 -13.25
CA TYR A 135 -8.04 -28.41 -13.49
C TYR A 135 -8.15 -29.85 -12.99
N GLU A 136 -7.94 -30.80 -13.90
CA GLU A 136 -7.86 -32.22 -13.58
C GLU A 136 -6.40 -32.58 -13.31
N GLU A 137 -6.10 -33.06 -12.09
CA GLU A 137 -4.74 -33.42 -11.67
C GLU A 137 -4.67 -34.87 -11.16
N THR A 138 -3.51 -35.50 -11.31
CA THR A 138 -3.23 -36.88 -10.89
C THR A 138 -2.97 -37.03 -9.38
N THR A 139 -2.96 -35.93 -8.62
CA THR A 139 -2.74 -35.91 -7.17
C THR A 139 -3.98 -36.37 -6.38
N PHE A 140 -5.17 -36.27 -6.96
CA PHE A 140 -6.38 -36.91 -6.44
C PHE A 140 -6.54 -38.27 -7.09
N THR A 141 -6.38 -39.33 -6.31
CA THR A 141 -6.37 -40.70 -6.81
C THR A 141 -7.39 -41.57 -6.08
N THR A 142 -7.82 -42.65 -6.73
CA THR A 142 -8.71 -43.63 -6.13
C THR A 142 -7.93 -44.91 -5.88
N ILE A 143 -7.83 -45.31 -4.62
CA ILE A 143 -7.14 -46.53 -4.19
C ILE A 143 -8.18 -47.53 -3.70
N PRO A 144 -8.20 -48.77 -4.23
CA PRO A 144 -9.09 -49.80 -3.74
C PRO A 144 -8.60 -50.31 -2.38
N ILE A 145 -9.43 -50.19 -1.34
CA ILE A 145 -9.19 -50.79 -0.03
C ILE A 145 -10.36 -51.73 0.27
N ASN A 146 -10.08 -53.01 0.52
CA ASN A 146 -11.10 -54.05 0.72
C ASN A 146 -12.19 -54.03 -0.38
N ASN A 147 -11.77 -53.93 -1.64
CA ASN A 147 -12.63 -53.82 -2.83
C ASN A 147 -13.53 -52.57 -2.89
N LYS A 148 -13.33 -51.57 -2.04
CA LYS A 148 -14.03 -50.29 -2.12
C LYS A 148 -13.10 -49.19 -2.67
N PRO A 149 -13.51 -48.44 -3.70
CA PRO A 149 -12.75 -47.30 -4.18
C PRO A 149 -12.78 -46.20 -3.12
N ILE A 150 -11.62 -45.80 -2.61
CA ILE A 150 -11.50 -44.70 -1.66
C ILE A 150 -10.68 -43.58 -2.31
N HIS A 151 -11.20 -42.36 -2.24
CA HIS A 151 -10.52 -41.17 -2.77
C HIS A 151 -9.47 -40.67 -1.79
N PHE A 152 -8.24 -40.54 -2.29
CA PHE A 152 -7.08 -40.02 -1.57
C PHE A 152 -6.51 -38.79 -2.28
N TYR A 153 -6.06 -37.82 -1.49
CA TYR A 153 -5.15 -36.78 -1.93
C TYR A 153 -3.70 -37.20 -1.61
N LYS A 154 -2.87 -37.27 -2.64
CA LYS A 154 -1.43 -37.51 -2.56
C LYS A 154 -0.73 -36.20 -2.20
N THR A 155 -0.08 -36.16 -1.05
CA THR A 155 0.37 -34.88 -0.47
C THR A 155 1.68 -34.36 -1.03
N GLY A 156 2.49 -35.19 -1.70
CA GLY A 156 3.89 -34.91 -2.04
C GLY A 156 4.86 -34.91 -0.85
N ASP A 157 4.34 -34.98 0.39
CA ASP A 157 5.11 -35.09 1.62
C ASP A 157 5.44 -36.56 1.91
N TYR A 158 6.65 -36.83 2.40
CA TYR A 158 7.12 -38.15 2.74
C TYR A 158 7.25 -38.33 4.24
N GLY A 159 6.85 -39.51 4.69
CA GLY A 159 6.82 -39.87 6.09
C GLY A 159 6.75 -41.38 6.28
N PHE A 160 6.72 -41.78 7.53
CA PHE A 160 6.50 -43.17 7.93
C PHE A 160 5.70 -43.20 9.23
N ILE A 161 5.03 -44.32 9.50
CA ILE A 161 4.38 -44.58 10.79
C ILE A 161 5.42 -45.20 11.72
N ASN A 162 5.69 -44.57 12.85
CA ASN A 162 6.64 -45.09 13.85
C ASN A 162 6.00 -46.16 14.75
N GLU A 163 6.81 -46.79 15.61
CA GLU A 163 6.39 -47.87 16.52
C GLU A 163 5.28 -47.46 17.51
N ASN A 164 5.11 -46.16 17.76
CA ASN A 164 4.04 -45.62 18.60
C ASN A 164 2.75 -45.32 17.81
N ASN A 165 2.71 -45.76 16.55
CA ASN A 165 1.66 -45.50 15.57
C ASN A 165 1.44 -43.99 15.33
N ASN A 166 2.50 -43.19 15.44
CA ASN A 166 2.47 -41.77 15.06
C ASN A 166 3.08 -41.60 13.67
N LEU A 167 2.50 -40.69 12.90
CA LEU A 167 3.06 -40.26 11.64
C LEU A 167 4.25 -39.33 11.88
N GLU A 168 5.38 -39.70 11.31
CA GLU A 168 6.61 -38.92 11.28
C GLU A 168 6.76 -38.26 9.91
N TYR A 169 7.01 -36.95 9.91
CA TYR A 169 7.31 -36.21 8.70
C TYR A 169 8.83 -36.19 8.47
N ILE A 170 9.28 -36.62 7.28
CA ILE A 170 10.68 -36.55 6.89
C ILE A 170 10.93 -35.24 6.15
N GLU A 171 10.38 -35.17 4.94
CA GLU A 171 10.59 -34.08 3.98
C GLU A 171 9.51 -34.14 2.90
N ARG A 172 9.54 -33.19 1.99
CA ARG A 172 8.69 -33.16 0.81
C ARG A 172 9.54 -33.48 -0.41
N LEU A 173 9.10 -34.44 -1.24
CA LEU A 173 9.89 -34.92 -2.39
C LEU A 173 9.60 -34.14 -3.67
N ASP A 174 8.46 -33.46 -3.76
CA ASP A 174 8.14 -32.59 -4.88
C ASP A 174 8.84 -31.22 -4.79
N THR A 175 8.81 -30.49 -5.89
CA THR A 175 9.48 -29.20 -6.07
C THR A 175 8.80 -28.05 -5.33
N GLN A 176 7.84 -28.31 -4.44
CA GLN A 176 7.14 -27.25 -3.73
C GLN A 176 8.00 -26.64 -2.65
N VAL A 177 8.16 -25.33 -2.75
CA VAL A 177 9.05 -24.58 -1.90
C VAL A 177 8.29 -23.46 -1.22
N LYS A 178 8.55 -23.30 0.07
CA LYS A 178 8.09 -22.12 0.80
C LYS A 178 9.09 -20.99 0.63
N LEU A 179 8.69 -19.95 -0.10
CA LEU A 179 9.43 -18.71 -0.29
C LEU A 179 8.66 -17.59 0.43
N ASN A 180 9.28 -16.90 1.38
CA ASN A 180 8.68 -15.79 2.13
C ASN A 180 7.33 -16.12 2.80
N GLY A 181 7.13 -17.37 3.23
CA GLY A 181 5.88 -17.84 3.85
C GLY A 181 4.79 -18.28 2.87
N PHE A 182 5.01 -18.16 1.56
CA PHE A 182 4.11 -18.63 0.51
C PHE A 182 4.58 -19.96 -0.04
N ARG A 183 3.64 -20.87 -0.30
CA ARG A 183 3.89 -22.16 -0.95
C ARG A 183 3.85 -21.93 -2.47
N ILE A 184 4.91 -22.33 -3.17
CA ILE A 184 5.07 -22.14 -4.61
C ILE A 184 5.34 -23.49 -5.27
N GLU A 185 4.60 -23.77 -6.34
CA GLU A 185 4.84 -24.86 -7.28
C GLU A 185 5.89 -24.45 -8.31
N LEU A 186 7.13 -24.93 -8.21
CA LEU A 186 8.16 -24.56 -9.20
C LEU A 186 7.80 -25.04 -10.62
N THR A 187 7.15 -26.20 -10.72
CA THR A 187 6.72 -26.79 -12.00
C THR A 187 5.63 -25.95 -12.67
N GLU A 188 4.74 -25.30 -11.91
CA GLU A 188 3.74 -24.38 -12.46
C GLU A 188 4.42 -23.19 -13.14
N ILE A 189 5.43 -22.63 -12.50
CA ILE A 189 6.24 -21.54 -13.06
C ILE A 189 6.96 -21.99 -14.34
N GLU A 190 7.54 -23.20 -14.33
CA GLU A 190 8.18 -23.78 -15.51
C GLU A 190 7.20 -23.94 -16.68
N ILE A 191 5.99 -24.45 -16.42
CA ILE A 191 4.94 -24.65 -17.43
C ILE A 191 4.50 -23.31 -18.02
N ILE A 192 4.23 -22.31 -17.18
CA ILE A 192 3.85 -20.96 -17.63
C ILE A 192 4.94 -20.39 -18.55
N ILE A 193 6.22 -20.53 -18.17
CA ILE A 193 7.33 -20.02 -18.99
C ILE A 193 7.44 -20.79 -20.31
N LYS A 194 7.22 -22.11 -20.29
CA LYS A 194 7.26 -22.97 -21.48
C LYS A 194 6.14 -22.71 -22.48
N GLN A 195 5.09 -21.95 -22.12
CA GLN A 195 4.06 -21.51 -23.07
C GLN A 195 4.59 -20.45 -24.05
N LEU A 196 5.70 -19.80 -23.75
CA LEU A 196 6.35 -18.85 -24.65
C LEU A 196 7.07 -19.59 -25.78
N THR A 197 6.68 -19.34 -27.03
CA THR A 197 7.26 -19.95 -28.25
C THR A 197 8.77 -19.72 -28.41
N ILE A 198 9.32 -18.69 -27.75
CA ILE A 198 10.76 -18.38 -27.73
C ILE A 198 11.58 -19.30 -26.81
N ILE A 199 10.94 -20.00 -25.86
CA ILE A 199 11.59 -20.86 -24.87
C ILE A 199 11.61 -22.30 -25.38
N LYS A 200 12.80 -22.90 -25.39
CA LYS A 200 13.01 -24.32 -25.71
C LYS A 200 12.81 -25.19 -24.48
N ASP A 201 13.39 -24.79 -23.35
CA ASP A 201 13.23 -25.48 -22.07
C ASP A 201 13.45 -24.52 -20.90
N CYS A 202 12.93 -24.85 -19.73
CA CYS A 202 12.98 -24.03 -18.52
C CYS A 202 12.96 -24.91 -17.27
N VAL A 203 13.75 -24.51 -16.26
CA VAL A 203 13.79 -25.14 -14.94
C VAL A 203 13.85 -24.06 -13.86
N ALA A 204 13.01 -24.18 -12.85
CA ALA A 204 12.98 -23.32 -11.68
C ALA A 204 13.68 -24.02 -10.50
N VAL A 205 14.57 -23.31 -9.82
CA VAL A 205 15.40 -23.84 -8.74
C VAL A 205 15.41 -22.88 -7.56
N ILE A 206 15.35 -23.42 -6.34
CA ILE A 206 15.65 -22.64 -5.14
C ILE A 206 17.13 -22.77 -4.78
N ALA A 207 17.82 -21.63 -4.70
CA ALA A 207 19.10 -21.54 -4.01
C ALA A 207 18.88 -21.21 -2.54
N THR A 208 19.73 -21.77 -1.66
CA THR A 208 19.74 -21.42 -0.23
C THR A 208 21.12 -20.86 0.11
N ASN A 209 21.18 -19.58 0.53
CA ASN A 209 22.39 -18.93 1.04
C ASN A 209 22.07 -18.34 2.42
N ASP A 210 22.86 -18.66 3.45
CA ASP A 210 22.75 -18.09 4.81
C ASP A 210 21.31 -18.01 5.35
N ASN A 211 20.58 -19.14 5.29
CA ASN A 211 19.18 -19.28 5.71
C ASN A 211 18.14 -18.47 4.91
N ARG A 212 18.51 -17.86 3.79
CA ARG A 212 17.58 -17.23 2.82
C ARG A 212 17.38 -18.15 1.62
N LYS A 213 16.12 -18.42 1.27
CA LYS A 213 15.73 -19.14 0.05
C LYS A 213 15.48 -18.14 -1.07
N GLU A 214 16.00 -18.42 -2.26
CA GLU A 214 15.81 -17.57 -3.45
C GLU A 214 15.37 -18.41 -4.65
N LEU A 215 14.35 -17.93 -5.37
CA LEU A 215 13.88 -18.53 -6.63
C LEU A 215 14.68 -18.03 -7.84
N ILE A 216 15.22 -18.97 -8.61
CA ILE A 216 16.01 -18.74 -9.82
C ILE A 216 15.38 -19.51 -10.98
N ILE A 217 15.24 -18.85 -12.13
CA ILE A 217 14.79 -19.47 -13.37
C ILE A 217 15.98 -19.68 -14.29
N PHE A 218 16.19 -20.90 -14.74
CA PHE A 218 17.12 -21.24 -15.82
C PHE A 218 16.33 -21.52 -17.09
N TYR A 219 16.67 -20.89 -18.20
CA TYR A 219 15.93 -21.04 -19.45
C TYR A 219 16.85 -21.19 -20.66
N GLN A 220 16.40 -21.98 -21.63
CA GLN A 220 17.02 -22.19 -22.92
C GLN A 220 16.13 -21.58 -24.01
N ILE A 221 16.73 -20.90 -24.98
CA ILE A 221 16.02 -20.29 -26.11
C ILE A 221 16.05 -21.20 -27.34
N ASN A 222 15.06 -21.03 -28.23
CA ASN A 222 15.09 -21.67 -29.55
C ASN A 222 16.20 -21.04 -30.43
N PRO A 223 17.01 -21.85 -31.16
CA PRO A 223 18.12 -21.34 -31.96
C PRO A 223 17.72 -20.27 -33.00
N ASP A 224 16.54 -20.43 -33.59
CA ASP A 224 15.98 -19.58 -34.64
C ASP A 224 15.52 -18.20 -34.14
N GLN A 225 15.53 -17.99 -32.82
CA GLN A 225 15.06 -16.75 -32.18
C GLN A 225 16.20 -15.93 -31.55
N SER A 226 17.45 -16.32 -31.76
CA SER A 226 18.66 -15.80 -31.08
C SER A 226 18.96 -14.29 -31.25
N ASN A 227 18.28 -13.57 -32.15
CA ASN A 227 18.50 -12.14 -32.40
C ASN A 227 17.77 -11.18 -31.42
N ASN A 228 16.92 -11.68 -30.52
CA ASN A 228 16.14 -10.82 -29.63
C ASN A 228 16.89 -10.55 -28.30
N LYS A 229 17.15 -9.29 -27.93
CA LYS A 229 17.93 -8.98 -26.69
C LYS A 229 17.08 -8.81 -25.42
N GLU A 230 15.76 -8.90 -25.52
CA GLU A 230 14.83 -8.65 -24.39
C GLU A 230 14.17 -9.91 -23.79
N PHE A 231 14.74 -11.11 -23.93
CA PHE A 231 14.10 -12.36 -23.47
C PHE A 231 13.68 -12.34 -21.98
N LYS A 232 14.54 -11.82 -21.09
CA LYS A 232 14.23 -11.70 -19.66
C LYS A 232 12.97 -10.88 -19.38
N LYS A 233 12.72 -9.83 -20.18
CA LYS A 233 11.55 -8.97 -20.04
C LYS A 233 10.28 -9.67 -20.52
N ILE A 234 10.36 -10.42 -21.62
CA ILE A 234 9.25 -11.21 -22.19
C ILE A 234 8.78 -12.30 -21.21
N ILE A 235 9.68 -13.24 -20.86
CA ILE A 235 10.00 -13.53 -19.46
C ILE A 235 8.99 -13.12 -18.37
N ILE A 236 9.41 -12.05 -17.71
CA ILE A 236 8.76 -11.41 -16.57
C ILE A 236 7.34 -10.94 -16.90
N ASP A 237 7.12 -10.33 -18.06
CA ASP A 237 5.84 -9.76 -18.43
C ASP A 237 4.77 -10.83 -18.71
N HIS A 238 5.18 -12.01 -19.17
CA HIS A 238 4.31 -13.17 -19.28
C HIS A 238 3.94 -13.74 -17.90
N ILE A 239 4.92 -14.01 -17.04
CA ILE A 239 4.67 -14.58 -15.70
C ILE A 239 3.82 -13.65 -14.82
N LYS A 240 3.98 -12.32 -14.94
CA LYS A 240 3.18 -11.31 -14.20
C LYS A 240 1.67 -11.42 -14.42
N GLN A 241 1.24 -12.03 -15.52
CA GLN A 241 -0.19 -12.23 -15.81
C GLN A 241 -0.79 -13.36 -14.96
N PHE A 242 0.06 -14.26 -14.45
CA PHE A 242 -0.34 -15.48 -13.75
C PHE A 242 0.09 -15.49 -12.27
N LEU A 243 1.18 -14.79 -11.91
CA LEU A 243 1.71 -14.75 -10.54
C LEU A 243 1.69 -13.35 -9.92
N PRO A 244 1.33 -13.22 -8.63
CA PRO A 244 1.52 -11.98 -7.86
C PRO A 244 2.96 -11.47 -7.86
N ASN A 245 3.15 -10.14 -7.86
CA ASN A 245 4.46 -9.47 -7.92
C ASN A 245 5.49 -9.94 -6.87
N HIS A 246 5.06 -10.43 -5.70
CA HIS A 246 5.94 -10.88 -4.63
C HIS A 246 6.44 -12.33 -4.79
N LEU A 247 5.91 -13.06 -5.77
CA LEU A 247 6.35 -14.42 -6.14
C LEU A 247 7.23 -14.41 -7.41
N LEU A 248 7.49 -13.23 -7.99
CA LEU A 248 8.34 -13.11 -9.17
C LEU A 248 9.81 -13.39 -8.80
N PRO A 249 10.50 -14.29 -9.52
CA PRO A 249 11.93 -14.53 -9.36
C PRO A 249 12.77 -13.26 -9.56
N ASN A 250 13.83 -13.09 -8.76
CA ASN A 250 14.78 -12.00 -8.95
C ASN A 250 15.88 -12.34 -9.97
N ASN A 251 16.08 -13.64 -10.26
CA ASN A 251 17.15 -14.14 -11.12
C ASN A 251 16.62 -15.01 -12.26
N TYR A 252 17.07 -14.69 -13.47
CA TYR A 252 16.80 -15.41 -14.71
C TYR A 252 18.12 -15.63 -15.43
N VAL A 253 18.50 -16.88 -15.63
CA VAL A 253 19.79 -17.29 -16.17
C VAL A 253 19.57 -18.02 -17.49
N GLN A 254 20.08 -17.45 -18.58
CA GLN A 254 20.08 -18.14 -19.87
C GLN A 254 21.16 -19.22 -19.86
N ILE A 255 20.80 -20.42 -20.30
CA ILE A 255 21.70 -21.57 -20.43
C ILE A 255 21.69 -22.10 -21.87
N ASN A 256 22.81 -22.65 -22.30
CA ASN A 256 22.93 -23.24 -23.63
C ASN A 256 22.24 -24.61 -23.71
N SER A 257 22.26 -25.37 -22.60
CA SER A 257 21.59 -26.67 -22.45
C SER A 257 21.35 -26.97 -20.98
N LEU A 258 20.33 -27.78 -20.69
CA LEU A 258 20.08 -28.27 -19.34
C LEU A 258 21.12 -29.35 -18.97
N PRO A 259 21.91 -29.16 -17.90
CA PRO A 259 22.85 -30.17 -17.45
C PRO A 259 22.06 -31.34 -16.84
N LEU A 260 22.36 -32.56 -17.28
CA LEU A 260 21.76 -33.79 -16.77
C LEU A 260 22.76 -34.55 -15.90
N THR A 261 22.26 -35.38 -14.98
CA THR A 261 23.05 -36.37 -14.24
C THR A 261 23.24 -37.63 -15.10
N GLU A 262 24.13 -38.54 -14.67
CA GLU A 262 24.36 -39.83 -15.35
C GLU A 262 23.07 -40.67 -15.52
N ASN A 263 22.06 -40.42 -14.67
CA ASN A 263 20.74 -41.06 -14.73
C ASN A 263 19.70 -40.25 -15.53
N GLY A 264 20.12 -39.25 -16.31
CA GLY A 264 19.23 -38.45 -17.17
C GLY A 264 18.32 -37.45 -16.45
N LYS A 265 18.51 -37.19 -15.15
CA LYS A 265 17.75 -36.17 -14.38
C LYS A 265 18.43 -34.81 -14.43
N ILE A 266 17.70 -33.72 -14.27
CA ILE A 266 18.29 -32.36 -14.21
C ILE A 266 19.28 -32.25 -13.04
N ASN A 267 20.51 -31.85 -13.35
CA ASN A 267 21.57 -31.63 -12.38
C ASN A 267 21.48 -30.23 -11.78
N LYS A 268 20.63 -30.08 -10.75
CA LYS A 268 20.41 -28.81 -10.02
C LYS A 268 21.70 -28.23 -9.43
N LYS A 269 22.66 -29.07 -8.99
CA LYS A 269 23.95 -28.62 -8.47
C LYS A 269 24.80 -27.97 -9.57
N ALA A 270 24.81 -28.55 -10.77
CA ALA A 270 25.49 -27.96 -11.92
C ALA A 270 24.83 -26.63 -12.36
N LEU A 271 23.50 -26.54 -12.34
CA LEU A 271 22.78 -25.28 -12.62
C LEU A 271 23.14 -24.17 -11.62
N LEU A 272 23.15 -24.48 -10.32
CA LEU A 272 23.55 -23.53 -9.29
C LEU A 272 25.02 -23.11 -9.41
N LYS A 273 25.90 -24.02 -9.83
CA LYS A 273 27.29 -23.70 -10.14
C LYS A 273 27.42 -22.78 -11.36
N LEU A 274 26.61 -22.95 -12.41
CA LEU A 274 26.58 -22.03 -13.56
C LEU A 274 26.16 -20.61 -13.15
N LYS A 275 25.23 -20.48 -12.19
CA LYS A 275 24.91 -19.18 -11.58
C LYS A 275 26.10 -18.64 -10.79
N LEU A 276 26.78 -19.48 -9.99
CA LEU A 276 27.97 -19.06 -9.24
C LEU A 276 29.08 -18.61 -10.19
N ASP A 277 29.37 -19.34 -11.25
CA ASP A 277 30.39 -18.99 -12.26
C ASP A 277 30.02 -17.72 -13.06
N GLN A 278 28.73 -17.47 -13.33
CA GLN A 278 28.27 -16.19 -13.89
C GLN A 278 28.36 -15.06 -12.86
N SER A 279 28.04 -15.33 -11.59
CA SER A 279 28.10 -14.34 -10.50
C SER A 279 29.52 -14.07 -10.03
N ASP A 280 30.45 -15.02 -10.18
CA ASP A 280 31.88 -14.92 -9.86
C ASP A 280 32.63 -14.23 -11.00
N LYS A 281 32.18 -14.38 -12.26
CA LYS A 281 32.59 -13.46 -13.33
C LYS A 281 32.17 -12.01 -13.03
N ASP A 282 31.09 -11.80 -12.27
CA ASP A 282 30.62 -10.49 -11.81
C ASP A 282 31.09 -10.09 -10.37
N ASN A 283 31.75 -10.98 -9.63
CA ASN A 283 32.14 -10.80 -8.21
C ASN A 283 33.58 -11.21 -7.86
N ILE A 284 34.44 -11.58 -8.82
CA ILE A 284 35.88 -11.64 -8.55
C ILE A 284 36.40 -10.22 -8.29
N LYS A 285 36.62 -9.94 -7.00
CA LYS A 285 37.46 -8.87 -6.42
C LYS A 285 37.53 -7.56 -7.23
N ASN A 286 36.51 -6.73 -7.09
CA ASN A 286 36.73 -5.29 -7.21
C ASN A 286 36.56 -4.66 -5.83
N GLU A 287 37.52 -3.83 -5.44
CA GLU A 287 37.31 -2.88 -4.35
C GLU A 287 36.01 -2.11 -4.60
N LEU A 288 35.22 -1.87 -3.55
CA LEU A 288 34.00 -1.07 -3.67
C LEU A 288 34.31 0.22 -4.43
N THR A 289 33.54 0.53 -5.47
CA THR A 289 33.74 1.77 -6.22
C THR A 289 33.51 2.97 -5.30
N ASN A 290 34.07 4.13 -5.65
CA ASN A 290 33.84 5.35 -4.86
C ASN A 290 32.34 5.71 -4.77
N THR A 291 31.57 5.36 -5.80
CA THR A 291 30.12 5.56 -5.82
C THR A 291 29.43 4.57 -4.85
N GLU A 292 29.81 3.29 -4.85
CA GLU A 292 29.28 2.29 -3.92
C GLU A 292 29.59 2.65 -2.46
N LYS A 293 30.81 3.07 -2.14
CA LYS A 293 31.21 3.52 -0.80
C LYS A 293 30.37 4.70 -0.32
N SER A 294 30.10 5.65 -1.22
CA SER A 294 29.32 6.85 -0.91
C SER A 294 27.85 6.51 -0.63
N ILE A 295 27.22 5.72 -1.50
CA ILE A 295 25.82 5.27 -1.31
C ILE A 295 25.70 4.41 -0.05
N LEU A 296 26.65 3.50 0.19
CA LEU A 296 26.69 2.67 1.39
C LEU A 296 26.69 3.52 2.67
N LYS A 297 27.54 4.55 2.74
CA LYS A 297 27.59 5.48 3.88
C LYS A 297 26.27 6.21 4.08
N ILE A 298 25.66 6.68 2.99
CA ILE A 298 24.35 7.34 3.01
C ILE A 298 23.29 6.37 3.56
N TRP A 299 23.22 5.14 3.04
CA TRP A 299 22.27 4.12 3.49
C TRP A 299 22.45 3.76 4.96
N GLN A 300 23.70 3.55 5.42
CA GLN A 300 24.01 3.27 6.82
C GLN A 300 23.50 4.39 7.74
N SER A 301 23.64 5.66 7.32
CA SER A 301 23.18 6.83 8.09
C SER A 301 21.66 6.95 8.19
N PHE A 302 20.92 6.57 7.14
CA PHE A 302 19.45 6.71 7.11
C PHE A 302 18.72 5.46 7.60
N LEU A 303 19.34 4.29 7.52
CA LEU A 303 18.78 3.01 7.95
C LEU A 303 19.24 2.59 9.36
N ASN A 304 20.15 3.36 9.99
CA ASN A 304 20.75 3.06 11.30
C ASN A 304 21.31 1.63 11.38
N LYS A 305 22.04 1.20 10.34
CA LYS A 305 22.66 -0.12 10.25
C LYS A 305 24.11 0.01 9.81
N ASN A 306 25.03 -0.63 10.53
CA ASN A 306 26.47 -0.55 10.24
C ASN A 306 26.93 -1.62 9.24
N ASN A 307 26.30 -2.78 9.23
CA ASN A 307 26.64 -3.87 8.30
C ASN A 307 25.51 -3.99 7.26
N ILE A 308 25.72 -3.39 6.08
CA ILE A 308 24.83 -3.47 4.93
C ILE A 308 25.64 -4.06 3.77
N ASN A 309 25.20 -5.17 3.20
CA ASN A 309 25.80 -5.71 1.99
C ASN A 309 25.27 -4.93 0.77
N ILE A 310 26.14 -4.64 -0.20
CA ILE A 310 25.79 -3.82 -1.37
C ILE A 310 24.70 -4.44 -2.26
N THR A 311 24.44 -5.75 -2.13
CA THR A 311 23.38 -6.46 -2.85
C THR A 311 22.06 -6.58 -2.08
N GLU A 312 22.00 -6.12 -0.83
CA GLU A 312 20.77 -6.16 -0.04
C GLU A 312 19.74 -5.13 -0.51
N ASP A 313 18.47 -5.53 -0.51
CA ASP A 313 17.35 -4.69 -0.93
C ASP A 313 17.04 -3.62 0.12
N PHE A 314 16.85 -2.38 -0.35
CA PHE A 314 16.57 -1.21 0.45
C PHE A 314 15.40 -1.38 1.43
N PHE A 315 14.30 -1.98 0.97
CA PHE A 315 13.08 -2.12 1.76
C PHE A 315 13.18 -3.27 2.75
N GLU A 316 13.88 -4.35 2.37
CA GLU A 316 14.20 -5.46 3.28
C GLU A 316 15.11 -5.00 4.43
N LEU A 317 15.96 -4.00 4.18
CA LEU A 317 16.77 -3.37 5.22
C LEU A 317 15.97 -2.46 6.16
N GLY A 318 14.66 -2.31 5.96
CA GLY A 318 13.78 -1.45 6.77
C GLY A 318 13.60 -0.05 6.20
N GLY A 319 14.07 0.19 4.96
CA GLY A 319 13.80 1.41 4.21
C GLY A 319 12.31 1.54 3.86
N ASN A 320 11.83 2.76 3.75
CA ASN A 320 10.48 3.08 3.28
C ASN A 320 10.54 4.25 2.28
N SER A 321 9.43 4.57 1.64
CA SER A 321 9.36 5.63 0.62
C SER A 321 9.91 6.97 1.11
N LEU A 322 9.64 7.34 2.38
CA LEU A 322 10.16 8.56 2.99
C LEU A 322 11.69 8.50 3.10
N THR A 323 12.24 7.39 3.58
CA THR A 323 13.69 7.19 3.68
C THR A 323 14.36 7.17 2.31
N LEU A 324 13.71 6.63 1.27
CA LEU A 324 14.25 6.58 -0.09
C LEU A 324 14.36 7.98 -0.72
N ILE A 325 13.38 8.84 -0.49
CA ILE A 325 13.39 10.26 -0.90
C ILE A 325 14.48 11.04 -0.16
N LEU A 326 14.71 10.74 1.11
CA LEU A 326 15.78 11.37 1.88
C LEU A 326 17.17 10.98 1.36
N ILE A 327 17.35 9.71 1.02
CA ILE A 327 18.56 9.19 0.38
C ILE A 327 18.75 9.81 -1.01
N GLN A 328 17.68 9.99 -1.79
CA GLN A 328 17.71 10.71 -3.07
C GLN A 328 18.32 12.10 -2.93
N ASN A 329 17.83 12.87 -1.96
CA ASN A 329 18.31 14.22 -1.70
C ASN A 329 19.77 14.21 -1.23
N LYS A 330 20.14 13.29 -0.34
CA LYS A 330 21.52 13.18 0.13
C LYS A 330 22.49 12.75 -0.97
N ILE A 331 22.06 11.87 -1.89
CA ILE A 331 22.83 11.50 -3.08
C ILE A 331 23.02 12.72 -3.99
N PHE A 332 21.99 13.56 -4.16
CA PHE A 332 22.11 14.81 -4.90
C PHE A 332 23.12 15.76 -4.23
N ASP A 333 23.03 15.96 -2.92
CA ASP A 333 23.93 16.86 -2.19
C ASP A 333 25.39 16.37 -2.23
N ASP A 334 25.63 15.08 -2.02
CA ASP A 334 26.99 14.52 -1.89
C ASP A 334 27.65 14.22 -3.23
N LEU A 335 26.86 13.89 -4.28
CA LEU A 335 27.37 13.42 -5.57
C LEU A 335 26.99 14.33 -6.74
N ASN A 336 26.17 15.37 -6.53
CA ASN A 336 25.64 16.28 -7.56
C ASN A 336 24.90 15.56 -8.70
N ILE A 337 24.22 14.45 -8.38
CA ILE A 337 23.52 13.60 -9.35
C ILE A 337 22.03 13.55 -9.02
N LYS A 338 21.20 14.00 -9.96
CA LYS A 338 19.74 14.01 -9.82
C LYS A 338 19.16 12.68 -10.27
N LEU A 339 18.70 11.89 -9.31
CA LEU A 339 18.00 10.64 -9.57
C LEU A 339 16.50 10.88 -9.57
N SER A 340 15.74 10.13 -10.38
CA SER A 340 14.28 10.09 -10.25
C SER A 340 13.88 9.08 -9.16
N TYR A 341 12.71 9.26 -8.56
CA TYR A 341 12.18 8.29 -7.60
C TYR A 341 11.93 6.91 -8.24
N SER A 342 11.52 6.88 -9.53
CA SER A 342 11.39 5.62 -10.29
C SER A 342 12.74 4.90 -10.38
N SER A 343 13.81 5.64 -10.69
CA SER A 343 15.16 5.09 -10.79
C SER A 343 15.62 4.48 -9.47
N LEU A 344 15.24 5.08 -8.33
CA LEU A 344 15.56 4.52 -7.00
C LEU A 344 14.72 3.28 -6.66
N LEU A 345 13.45 3.27 -7.06
CA LEU A 345 12.57 2.10 -6.89
C LEU A 345 12.96 0.92 -7.79
N GLU A 346 13.55 1.18 -8.96
CA GLU A 346 14.00 0.15 -9.89
C GLU A 346 15.38 -0.40 -9.49
N ASN A 347 16.22 0.42 -8.83
CA ASN A 347 17.58 0.08 -8.43
C ASN A 347 17.70 -0.05 -6.91
N ARG A 348 17.05 -1.08 -6.36
CA ARG A 348 16.84 -1.24 -4.92
C ARG A 348 18.04 -1.75 -4.11
N THR A 349 19.21 -1.87 -4.70
CA THR A 349 20.44 -2.32 -4.01
C THR A 349 21.55 -1.31 -4.25
N ILE A 350 22.51 -1.20 -3.34
CA ILE A 350 23.62 -0.26 -3.47
C ILE A 350 24.41 -0.53 -4.77
N LYS A 351 24.65 -1.81 -5.11
CA LYS A 351 25.33 -2.21 -6.35
C LYS A 351 24.57 -1.70 -7.58
N ARG A 352 23.27 -1.98 -7.68
CA ARG A 352 22.44 -1.56 -8.83
C ARG A 352 22.33 -0.03 -8.92
N MET A 353 22.22 0.64 -7.77
CA MET A 353 22.13 2.09 -7.70
C MET A 353 23.45 2.76 -8.09
N ALA A 354 24.59 2.24 -7.63
CA ALA A 354 25.91 2.71 -8.04
C ALA A 354 26.14 2.50 -9.54
N THR A 355 25.81 1.31 -10.07
CA THR A 355 25.91 1.04 -11.51
C THR A 355 25.03 1.99 -12.30
N PHE A 356 23.77 2.22 -11.88
CA PHE A 356 22.88 3.17 -12.54
C PHE A 356 23.43 4.60 -12.52
N ILE A 357 23.97 5.04 -11.38
CA ILE A 357 24.59 6.36 -11.24
C ILE A 357 25.81 6.49 -12.15
N GLU A 358 26.69 5.50 -12.17
CA GLU A 358 27.92 5.52 -12.98
C GLU A 358 27.62 5.46 -14.47
N HIS A 359 26.61 4.70 -14.89
CA HIS A 359 26.18 4.64 -16.28
C HIS A 359 25.53 5.95 -16.76
N ASN A 360 24.98 6.74 -15.83
CA ASN A 360 24.34 8.03 -16.12
C ASN A 360 25.22 9.25 -15.79
N LYS A 361 26.39 9.09 -15.14
CA LYS A 361 27.34 10.18 -14.83
C LYS A 361 27.81 10.94 -16.08
N ASN A 362 27.89 10.26 -17.22
CA ASN A 362 28.36 10.83 -18.49
C ASN A 362 27.22 11.33 -19.40
N LYS A 363 25.96 11.19 -18.99
CA LYS A 363 24.81 11.75 -19.68
C LYS A 363 24.35 12.97 -18.88
N LYS A 364 24.26 14.15 -19.51
CA LYS A 364 23.50 15.26 -18.92
C LYS A 364 22.12 14.71 -18.51
N PRO A 365 21.56 15.09 -17.34
CA PRO A 365 20.28 14.56 -16.92
C PRO A 365 19.24 14.89 -18.00
N GLU A 366 18.88 13.89 -18.80
CA GLU A 366 17.65 13.93 -19.59
C GLU A 366 16.53 13.89 -18.56
N LEU A 367 16.11 15.09 -18.14
CA LEU A 367 14.76 15.29 -17.64
C LEU A 367 13.85 14.60 -18.66
N ALA A 368 13.02 13.66 -18.20
CA ALA A 368 11.94 13.14 -19.02
C ALA A 368 11.25 14.35 -19.71
N PRO A 369 10.94 14.25 -21.02
CA PRO A 369 10.34 15.37 -21.73
C PRO A 369 9.13 15.87 -20.93
N PRO A 370 8.97 17.19 -20.76
CA PRO A 370 7.90 17.74 -19.93
C PRO A 370 6.56 17.19 -20.42
N ILE A 371 5.77 16.68 -19.49
CA ILE A 371 4.46 16.10 -19.79
C ILE A 371 3.60 17.20 -20.40
N ASN A 372 3.10 16.95 -21.60
CA ASN A 372 2.19 17.88 -22.25
C ASN A 372 0.80 17.79 -21.59
N LEU A 373 0.59 18.55 -20.53
CA LEU A 373 -0.68 18.59 -19.78
C LEU A 373 -1.88 18.96 -20.69
N LEU A 374 -1.65 19.70 -21.77
CA LEU A 374 -2.68 20.06 -22.75
C LEU A 374 -3.14 18.87 -23.60
N LYS A 375 -2.25 17.91 -23.87
CA LYS A 375 -2.61 16.65 -24.54
C LYS A 375 -3.34 15.70 -23.58
N GLU A 376 -2.89 15.65 -22.33
CA GLU A 376 -3.46 14.77 -21.31
C GLU A 376 -4.92 15.11 -20.93
N LYS A 377 -5.30 16.39 -21.05
CA LYS A 377 -6.69 16.83 -20.84
C LYS A 377 -7.62 16.44 -21.98
N GLU A 378 -7.12 15.98 -23.13
CA GLU A 378 -7.98 15.52 -24.21
C GLU A 378 -8.85 14.34 -23.72
N PHE A 379 -10.15 14.49 -23.91
CA PHE A 379 -11.15 13.53 -23.49
C PHE A 379 -12.37 13.62 -24.40
N ASP A 380 -12.56 12.56 -25.19
CA ASP A 380 -13.72 12.44 -26.07
C ASP A 380 -14.94 12.04 -25.26
N ILE A 381 -15.86 12.99 -25.14
CA ILE A 381 -17.18 12.78 -24.57
C ILE A 381 -18.16 12.59 -25.71
N ASP A 382 -19.05 11.60 -25.59
CA ASP A 382 -20.16 11.43 -26.53
C ASP A 382 -21.21 12.52 -26.34
N ILE A 383 -21.00 13.64 -27.04
CA ILE A 383 -21.80 14.86 -26.93
C ILE A 383 -23.23 14.67 -27.46
N GLU A 384 -23.40 13.88 -28.52
CA GLU A 384 -24.71 13.64 -29.12
C GLU A 384 -25.61 12.88 -28.14
N SER A 385 -25.07 11.89 -27.43
CA SER A 385 -25.78 11.21 -26.34
C SER A 385 -26.18 12.16 -25.20
N ILE A 386 -25.38 13.17 -24.88
CA ILE A 386 -25.69 14.14 -23.80
C ILE A 386 -26.85 15.05 -24.17
N LYS A 387 -26.88 15.59 -25.40
CA LYS A 387 -27.97 16.48 -25.86
C LYS A 387 -29.34 15.81 -25.83
N LEU A 388 -29.38 14.49 -26.00
CA LEU A 388 -30.61 13.69 -25.96
C LEU A 388 -31.11 13.44 -24.53
N LEU A 389 -30.30 13.71 -23.50
CA LEU A 389 -30.71 13.53 -22.11
C LEU A 389 -31.54 14.71 -21.59
N PRO A 390 -32.54 14.46 -20.74
CA PRO A 390 -33.26 15.53 -20.06
C PRO A 390 -32.31 16.43 -19.26
N LYS A 391 -32.58 17.73 -19.24
CA LYS A 391 -31.87 18.67 -18.37
C LYS A 391 -31.94 18.20 -16.93
N TYR A 392 -30.85 18.44 -16.20
CA TYR A 392 -30.79 18.10 -14.79
C TYR A 392 -31.74 18.97 -13.98
N ASP A 393 -32.83 18.36 -13.52
CA ASP A 393 -33.81 18.97 -12.62
C ASP A 393 -34.39 17.87 -11.71
N LYS A 394 -33.62 17.49 -10.68
CA LYS A 394 -34.00 16.37 -9.80
C LYS A 394 -33.76 16.67 -8.33
N LYS A 395 -34.78 16.32 -7.54
CA LYS A 395 -34.67 16.12 -6.09
C LYS A 395 -33.63 15.05 -5.79
N VAL A 396 -32.70 15.36 -4.90
CA VAL A 396 -31.57 14.50 -4.55
C VAL A 396 -32.02 13.35 -3.64
N ASN A 397 -32.12 12.14 -4.20
CA ASN A 397 -32.53 10.94 -3.45
C ASN A 397 -31.40 9.90 -3.35
N HIS A 398 -30.51 9.82 -4.34
CA HIS A 398 -29.39 8.89 -4.34
C HIS A 398 -28.08 9.63 -4.65
N ILE A 399 -27.10 9.49 -3.76
CA ILE A 399 -25.80 10.16 -3.87
C ILE A 399 -24.70 9.12 -3.96
N LEU A 400 -23.86 9.21 -4.98
CA LEU A 400 -22.60 8.47 -5.06
C LEU A 400 -21.50 9.31 -4.43
N ILE A 401 -20.73 8.74 -3.51
CA ILE A 401 -19.57 9.41 -2.92
C ILE A 401 -18.32 8.54 -3.05
N THR A 402 -17.24 9.17 -3.47
CA THR A 402 -15.93 8.55 -3.57
C THR A 402 -14.98 9.15 -2.53
N GLY A 403 -13.99 8.40 -2.09
CA GLY A 403 -13.00 8.91 -1.13
C GLY A 403 -13.58 9.14 0.27
N ALA A 404 -14.69 8.50 0.62
CA ALA A 404 -15.36 8.64 1.92
C ALA A 404 -14.51 8.19 3.13
N THR A 405 -13.43 7.44 2.90
CA THR A 405 -12.45 7.06 3.93
C THR A 405 -11.30 8.06 4.08
N GLY A 406 -11.20 9.05 3.19
CA GLY A 406 -10.27 10.17 3.29
C GLY A 406 -10.73 11.23 4.31
N PHE A 407 -9.84 12.13 4.69
CA PHE A 407 -10.11 13.11 5.74
C PHE A 407 -11.27 14.06 5.40
N VAL A 408 -11.27 14.71 4.24
CA VAL A 408 -12.42 15.54 3.82
C VAL A 408 -13.66 14.67 3.55
N GLY A 409 -13.47 13.51 2.89
CA GLY A 409 -14.57 12.66 2.45
C GLY A 409 -15.42 12.09 3.59
N ILE A 410 -14.82 11.72 4.74
CA ILE A 410 -15.60 11.21 5.88
C ILE A 410 -16.46 12.30 6.53
N TYR A 411 -15.96 13.54 6.56
CA TYR A 411 -16.73 14.69 7.04
C TYR A 411 -17.85 15.08 6.07
N VAL A 412 -17.59 15.04 4.76
CA VAL A 412 -18.62 15.24 3.73
C VAL A 412 -19.71 14.16 3.85
N LEU A 413 -19.33 12.89 4.00
CA LEU A 413 -20.30 11.80 4.22
C LEU A 413 -21.13 12.02 5.50
N LYS A 414 -20.48 12.42 6.60
CA LYS A 414 -21.18 12.76 7.85
C LYS A 414 -22.23 13.85 7.63
N GLU A 415 -21.83 14.92 6.96
CA GLU A 415 -22.71 16.06 6.71
C GLU A 415 -23.87 15.67 5.79
N LEU A 416 -23.60 14.93 4.70
CA LEU A 416 -24.64 14.41 3.79
C LEU A 416 -25.68 13.57 4.52
N LEU A 417 -25.26 12.64 5.39
CA LEU A 417 -26.15 11.81 6.19
C LEU A 417 -27.02 12.63 7.16
N SER A 418 -26.51 13.77 7.62
CA SER A 418 -27.22 14.65 8.56
C SER A 418 -28.15 15.67 7.88
N LYS A 419 -27.81 16.12 6.67
CA LYS A 419 -28.52 17.19 5.96
C LYS A 419 -29.45 16.69 4.87
N THR A 420 -29.38 15.41 4.51
CA THR A 420 -30.18 14.85 3.44
C THR A 420 -30.92 13.58 3.88
N ASN A 421 -32.02 13.29 3.18
CA ASN A 421 -32.71 12.02 3.27
C ASN A 421 -32.27 11.01 2.19
N ALA A 422 -31.23 11.36 1.43
CA ALA A 422 -30.74 10.54 0.35
C ALA A 422 -30.02 9.29 0.85
N THR A 423 -30.01 8.27 -0.01
CA THR A 423 -29.22 7.05 0.15
C THR A 423 -27.81 7.26 -0.39
N MET A 424 -26.80 6.93 0.42
CA MET A 424 -25.38 7.14 0.15
C MET A 424 -24.75 5.87 -0.42
N TYR A 425 -24.35 5.91 -1.68
CA TYR A 425 -23.58 4.85 -2.33
C TYR A 425 -22.10 5.17 -2.19
N VAL A 426 -21.37 4.35 -1.43
CA VAL A 426 -19.98 4.62 -1.07
C VAL A 426 -19.07 3.64 -1.80
N ILE A 427 -18.27 4.14 -2.75
CA ILE A 427 -17.30 3.30 -3.47
C ILE A 427 -16.17 2.88 -2.51
N SER A 428 -15.86 1.58 -2.51
CA SER A 428 -14.85 0.98 -1.65
C SER A 428 -14.08 -0.13 -2.37
N ARG A 429 -12.77 -0.24 -2.09
CA ARG A 429 -11.87 -1.26 -2.66
C ARG A 429 -11.74 -2.51 -1.78
N GLU A 430 -12.56 -2.64 -0.73
CA GLU A 430 -12.53 -3.81 0.16
C GLU A 430 -13.08 -5.06 -0.53
N LYS A 431 -12.82 -6.25 0.04
CA LYS A 431 -13.24 -7.52 -0.55
C LYS A 431 -14.73 -7.80 -0.35
N SER A 432 -15.35 -7.16 0.63
CA SER A 432 -16.77 -7.35 0.94
C SER A 432 -17.46 -6.06 1.40
N LYS A 433 -18.79 -5.98 1.21
CA LYS A 433 -19.60 -4.85 1.69
C LYS A 433 -19.50 -4.69 3.21
N LYS A 434 -19.37 -5.80 3.95
CA LYS A 434 -19.20 -5.82 5.41
C LYS A 434 -17.87 -5.19 5.83
N GLU A 435 -16.77 -5.53 5.15
CA GLU A 435 -15.46 -4.91 5.39
C GLU A 435 -15.48 -3.42 5.09
N ALA A 436 -16.09 -3.02 3.97
CA ALA A 436 -16.24 -1.61 3.60
C ALA A 436 -17.00 -0.82 4.69
N LEU A 437 -18.11 -1.37 5.21
CA LEU A 437 -18.88 -0.73 6.27
C LEU A 437 -18.11 -0.67 7.60
N ASN A 438 -17.37 -1.73 7.96
CA ASN A 438 -16.51 -1.74 9.15
C ASN A 438 -15.41 -0.69 9.06
N LYS A 439 -14.81 -0.52 7.87
CA LYS A 439 -13.82 0.52 7.62
C LYS A 439 -14.40 1.92 7.79
N LEU A 440 -15.62 2.17 7.29
CA LEU A 440 -16.31 3.45 7.50
C LEU A 440 -16.59 3.70 8.99
N LYS A 441 -17.09 2.70 9.73
CA LYS A 441 -17.29 2.78 11.18
C LYS A 441 -16.01 3.14 11.92
N TYR A 442 -14.89 2.52 11.54
CA TYR A 442 -13.58 2.86 12.09
C TYR A 442 -13.23 4.33 11.85
N TYR A 443 -13.40 4.85 10.63
CA TYR A 443 -13.08 6.24 10.32
C TYR A 443 -14.02 7.25 10.99
N PHE A 444 -15.32 6.96 11.09
CA PHE A 444 -16.23 7.79 11.88
C PHE A 444 -15.77 7.87 13.33
N LYS A 445 -15.44 6.74 13.96
CA LYS A 445 -14.94 6.71 15.34
C LYS A 445 -13.59 7.41 15.49
N LYS A 446 -12.66 7.20 14.55
CA LYS A 446 -11.32 7.81 14.55
C LYS A 446 -11.37 9.33 14.63
N TYR A 447 -12.34 9.96 13.96
CA TYR A 447 -12.54 11.40 13.95
C TYR A 447 -13.69 11.87 14.86
N SER A 448 -14.19 11.00 15.76
CA SER A 448 -15.28 11.33 16.70
C SER A 448 -16.57 11.81 16.02
N LEU A 449 -16.90 11.23 14.87
CA LEU A 449 -18.07 11.52 14.05
C LEU A 449 -19.18 10.45 14.15
N ASP A 450 -19.02 9.45 15.00
CA ASP A 450 -19.86 8.25 15.09
C ASP A 450 -21.23 8.46 15.77
N GLN A 451 -21.48 9.66 16.30
CA GLN A 451 -22.77 10.02 16.90
C GLN A 451 -23.87 10.19 15.84
N ASN A 452 -25.06 9.62 16.10
CA ASN A 452 -26.27 9.77 15.28
C ASN A 452 -26.07 9.42 13.80
N ILE A 453 -25.29 8.37 13.50
CA ILE A 453 -25.12 7.86 12.14
C ILE A 453 -26.20 6.83 11.83
N ASN A 454 -27.06 7.13 10.85
CA ASN A 454 -27.96 6.13 10.28
C ASN A 454 -27.22 5.32 9.21
N TYR A 455 -26.62 4.19 9.62
CA TYR A 455 -25.90 3.31 8.71
C TYR A 455 -26.78 2.65 7.64
N ASN A 456 -28.11 2.59 7.84
CA ASN A 456 -29.02 2.01 6.84
C ASN A 456 -29.13 2.87 5.58
N LYS A 457 -28.77 4.16 5.67
CA LYS A 457 -28.66 5.05 4.51
C LYS A 457 -27.34 4.84 3.74
N ILE A 458 -26.44 3.97 4.19
CA ILE A 458 -25.14 3.75 3.54
C ILE A 458 -25.14 2.40 2.83
N ILE A 459 -24.96 2.42 1.51
CA ILE A 459 -24.80 1.25 0.66
C ILE A 459 -23.35 1.19 0.19
N PRO A 460 -22.53 0.26 0.71
CA PRO A 460 -21.18 0.05 0.20
C PRO A 460 -21.23 -0.54 -1.22
N VAL A 461 -20.49 0.07 -2.14
CA VAL A 461 -20.35 -0.35 -3.53
C VAL A 461 -18.90 -0.78 -3.74
N LEU A 462 -18.69 -2.06 -4.04
CA LEU A 462 -17.34 -2.59 -4.28
C LEU A 462 -16.89 -2.16 -5.67
N GLY A 463 -15.82 -1.37 -5.72
CA GLY A 463 -15.34 -0.77 -6.95
C GLY A 463 -13.96 -0.14 -6.82
N ASN A 464 -13.33 0.11 -7.97
CA ASN A 464 -12.03 0.72 -8.09
C ASN A 464 -12.07 1.81 -9.16
N LEU A 465 -11.87 3.06 -8.74
CA LEU A 465 -11.90 4.22 -9.63
C LEU A 465 -10.84 4.22 -10.74
N ASN A 466 -9.80 3.39 -10.61
CA ASN A 466 -8.75 3.26 -11.62
C ASN A 466 -9.13 2.27 -12.74
N ALA A 467 -10.26 1.58 -12.60
CA ALA A 467 -10.74 0.61 -13.58
C ALA A 467 -11.91 1.20 -14.37
N LYS A 468 -12.11 0.69 -15.60
CA LYS A 468 -13.28 1.00 -16.42
C LYS A 468 -14.58 0.80 -15.64
N ASN A 469 -15.58 1.63 -15.94
CA ASN A 469 -16.87 1.62 -15.25
C ASN A 469 -16.70 1.68 -13.72
N ILE A 470 -15.75 2.49 -13.26
CA ILE A 470 -15.37 2.68 -11.85
C ILE A 470 -15.11 1.36 -11.08
N GLY A 471 -14.77 0.29 -11.81
CA GLY A 471 -14.47 -1.04 -11.28
C GLY A 471 -15.65 -1.77 -10.65
N ILE A 472 -16.88 -1.37 -10.99
CA ILE A 472 -18.11 -1.98 -10.48
C ILE A 472 -18.58 -3.06 -11.46
N ASN A 473 -19.14 -4.16 -10.93
CA ASN A 473 -19.81 -5.19 -11.72
C ASN A 473 -20.92 -4.59 -12.62
N GLU A 474 -21.05 -5.06 -13.85
CA GLU A 474 -21.96 -4.52 -14.87
C GLU A 474 -23.43 -4.38 -14.41
N LEU A 475 -23.96 -5.37 -13.67
CA LEU A 475 -25.33 -5.33 -13.17
C LEU A 475 -25.53 -4.16 -12.20
N VAL A 476 -24.61 -4.03 -11.24
CA VAL A 476 -24.64 -2.93 -10.26
C VAL A 476 -24.37 -1.60 -10.95
N TYR A 477 -23.45 -1.56 -11.92
CA TYR A 477 -23.16 -0.35 -12.68
C TYR A 477 -24.40 0.16 -13.42
N SER A 478 -25.13 -0.73 -14.09
CA SER A 478 -26.38 -0.40 -14.79
C SER A 478 -27.46 0.14 -13.85
N GLU A 479 -27.66 -0.50 -12.69
CA GLU A 479 -28.59 -0.02 -11.66
C GLU A 479 -28.23 1.40 -11.16
N LEU A 480 -26.94 1.66 -10.94
CA LEU A 480 -26.46 2.94 -10.46
C LEU A 480 -26.56 4.04 -11.53
N LEU A 481 -26.45 3.71 -12.82
CA LEU A 481 -26.64 4.67 -13.90
C LEU A 481 -28.03 5.30 -13.89
N GLU A 482 -29.06 4.56 -13.50
CA GLU A 482 -30.45 5.02 -13.47
C GLU A 482 -30.82 5.69 -12.14
N SER A 483 -30.24 5.24 -11.03
CA SER A 483 -30.61 5.68 -9.68
C SER A 483 -29.83 6.90 -9.18
N ILE A 484 -28.51 7.01 -9.41
CA ILE A 484 -27.68 8.08 -8.83
C ILE A 484 -28.02 9.47 -9.39
N ASP A 485 -28.26 10.46 -8.51
CA ASP A 485 -28.59 11.83 -8.91
C ASP A 485 -27.39 12.79 -8.82
N ILE A 486 -26.54 12.63 -7.81
CA ILE A 486 -25.37 13.48 -7.56
C ILE A 486 -24.15 12.61 -7.23
N ILE A 487 -22.99 13.03 -7.70
CA ILE A 487 -21.69 12.43 -7.43
C ILE A 487 -20.86 13.42 -6.61
N PHE A 488 -20.42 13.04 -5.41
CA PHE A 488 -19.39 13.76 -4.65
C PHE A 488 -18.05 13.06 -4.82
N HIS A 489 -17.18 13.62 -5.66
CA HIS A 489 -15.86 13.07 -5.93
C HIS A 489 -14.82 13.67 -4.98
N CYS A 490 -14.66 13.06 -3.80
CA CYS A 490 -13.66 13.44 -2.79
C CYS A 490 -12.41 12.56 -2.83
N ALA A 491 -12.32 11.61 -3.78
CA ALA A 491 -11.16 10.74 -3.88
C ALA A 491 -9.99 11.49 -4.52
N ALA A 492 -8.82 11.36 -3.92
CA ALA A 492 -7.58 11.86 -4.47
C ALA A 492 -6.44 10.99 -3.95
N HIS A 493 -5.54 10.57 -4.84
CA HIS A 493 -4.24 10.10 -4.43
C HIS A 493 -3.37 11.34 -4.20
N MET A 494 -3.17 11.67 -2.92
CA MET A 494 -2.34 12.78 -2.48
C MET A 494 -0.98 12.25 -2.04
N ASP A 495 -0.07 12.11 -2.99
CA ASP A 495 1.34 11.89 -2.72
C ASP A 495 2.13 13.03 -3.35
N HIS A 496 2.66 13.91 -2.51
CA HIS A 496 3.43 15.09 -2.91
C HIS A 496 4.74 14.72 -3.60
N PHE A 497 5.23 13.50 -3.35
CA PHE A 497 6.48 13.01 -3.90
C PHE A 497 6.29 12.13 -5.15
N ALA A 498 5.05 11.70 -5.43
CA ALA A 498 4.74 10.95 -6.63
C ALA A 498 4.75 11.85 -7.87
N ASN A 499 5.27 11.33 -8.97
CA ASN A 499 5.21 12.03 -10.25
C ASN A 499 3.80 11.96 -10.85
N TYR A 500 3.56 12.72 -11.92
CA TYR A 500 2.26 12.75 -12.57
C TYR A 500 1.79 11.37 -13.05
N GLU A 501 2.64 10.58 -13.70
CA GLU A 501 2.27 9.25 -14.23
C GLU A 501 1.75 8.32 -13.14
N GLN A 502 2.35 8.34 -11.94
CA GLN A 502 1.89 7.56 -10.79
C GLN A 502 0.51 7.99 -10.26
N LEU A 503 0.15 9.26 -10.45
CA LEU A 503 -1.10 9.84 -9.97
C LEU A 503 -2.21 9.87 -11.02
N LYS A 504 -1.84 9.87 -12.31
CA LYS A 504 -2.71 10.05 -13.48
C LYS A 504 -3.92 9.14 -13.46
N ASP A 505 -3.75 7.82 -13.34
CA ASP A 505 -4.88 6.88 -13.37
C ASP A 505 -5.89 7.18 -12.26
N SER A 506 -5.39 7.51 -11.07
CA SER A 506 -6.24 7.72 -9.89
C SER A 506 -6.91 9.09 -9.81
N ASN A 507 -6.29 10.13 -10.34
CA ASN A 507 -6.77 11.52 -10.23
C ASN A 507 -7.39 12.04 -11.54
N VAL A 508 -6.88 11.60 -12.70
CA VAL A 508 -7.36 11.98 -14.04
C VAL A 508 -8.25 10.89 -14.62
N GLY A 509 -7.81 9.62 -14.58
CA GLY A 509 -8.61 8.50 -15.08
C GLY A 509 -9.96 8.37 -14.37
N SER A 510 -9.95 8.52 -13.05
CA SER A 510 -11.17 8.47 -12.23
C SER A 510 -12.21 9.53 -12.60
N ILE A 511 -11.81 10.76 -12.91
CA ILE A 511 -12.77 11.79 -13.31
C ILE A 511 -13.32 11.54 -14.72
N LYS A 512 -12.50 11.02 -15.65
CA LYS A 512 -12.96 10.60 -16.99
C LYS A 512 -14.06 9.54 -16.88
N GLU A 513 -13.84 8.51 -16.05
CA GLU A 513 -14.85 7.47 -15.78
C GLU A 513 -16.11 8.02 -15.09
N LEU A 514 -15.97 8.96 -14.16
CA LEU A 514 -17.12 9.58 -13.49
C LEU A 514 -17.93 10.50 -14.41
N ILE A 515 -17.28 11.19 -15.35
CA ILE A 515 -18.00 11.96 -16.39
C ILE A 515 -18.77 10.99 -17.28
N ASN A 516 -18.16 9.91 -17.75
CA ASN A 516 -18.86 8.86 -18.51
C ASN A 516 -20.06 8.28 -17.73
N PHE A 517 -19.92 8.09 -16.43
CA PHE A 517 -21.03 7.64 -15.57
C PHE A 517 -22.13 8.71 -15.43
N ALA A 518 -21.74 9.99 -15.33
CA ALA A 518 -22.66 11.12 -15.20
C ALA A 518 -23.43 11.46 -16.47
N THR A 519 -22.92 11.06 -17.64
CA THR A 519 -23.50 11.35 -18.96
C THR A 519 -24.24 10.17 -19.59
N LYS A 520 -24.34 9.03 -18.90
CA LYS A 520 -25.08 7.84 -19.36
C LYS A 520 -26.44 7.72 -18.69
N LYS A 521 -27.47 7.35 -19.47
CA LYS A 521 -28.89 7.12 -19.09
C LYS A 521 -29.64 8.35 -18.55
N LYS A 522 -29.03 9.12 -17.65
CA LYS A 522 -29.51 10.40 -17.15
C LYS A 522 -28.34 11.28 -16.72
N LEU A 523 -28.50 12.60 -16.84
CA LEU A 523 -27.54 13.56 -16.30
C LEU A 523 -27.45 13.47 -14.79
N LYS A 524 -26.23 13.49 -14.28
CA LYS A 524 -25.92 13.48 -12.84
C LYS A 524 -25.00 14.65 -12.53
N LYS A 525 -25.26 15.36 -11.45
CA LYS A 525 -24.41 16.49 -11.06
C LYS A 525 -23.12 16.01 -10.42
N ILE A 526 -21.98 16.54 -10.86
CA ILE A 526 -20.67 16.22 -10.28
C ILE A 526 -20.23 17.35 -9.34
N CYS A 527 -20.05 17.04 -8.06
CA CYS A 527 -19.36 17.89 -7.10
C CYS A 527 -17.90 17.40 -6.97
N TYR A 528 -16.97 18.13 -7.60
CA TYR A 528 -15.55 17.79 -7.69
C TYR A 528 -14.72 18.55 -6.66
N ILE A 529 -13.92 17.83 -5.89
CA ILE A 529 -13.00 18.42 -4.92
C ILE A 529 -11.61 18.61 -5.54
N SER A 530 -11.26 19.88 -5.76
CA SER A 530 -9.98 20.37 -6.30
C SER A 530 -9.13 21.00 -5.20
N THR A 531 -8.02 21.64 -5.58
CA THR A 531 -7.04 22.22 -4.65
C THR A 531 -6.60 23.60 -5.11
N ALA A 532 -6.22 24.46 -4.16
CA ALA A 532 -5.55 25.72 -4.44
C ALA A 532 -4.24 25.53 -5.21
N SER A 533 -3.55 24.39 -5.01
CA SER A 533 -2.22 24.12 -5.58
C SER A 533 -2.20 24.00 -7.12
N ILE A 534 -3.35 24.10 -7.79
CA ILE A 534 -3.43 24.24 -9.26
C ILE A 534 -2.90 25.60 -9.73
N PHE A 535 -2.78 26.60 -8.86
CA PHE A 535 -2.12 27.85 -9.17
C PHE A 535 -0.71 27.88 -8.57
N LYS A 536 0.24 28.42 -9.34
CA LYS A 536 1.58 28.71 -8.83
C LYS A 536 1.54 29.94 -7.93
N SER A 537 2.18 29.87 -6.76
CA SER A 537 2.32 31.05 -5.93
C SER A 537 3.24 32.07 -6.63
N LYS A 538 2.76 33.31 -6.76
CA LYS A 538 3.50 34.42 -7.38
C LYS A 538 3.25 35.68 -6.57
N ASN A 539 4.26 36.15 -5.85
CA ASN A 539 4.24 37.41 -5.08
C ASN A 539 2.98 37.59 -4.18
N ASN A 540 2.53 36.55 -3.46
CA ASN A 540 1.29 36.58 -2.67
C ASN A 540 0.03 37.01 -3.45
N LYS A 541 -0.02 36.83 -4.78
CA LYS A 541 -1.25 37.07 -5.54
C LYS A 541 -2.32 36.07 -5.07
N ALA A 542 -3.48 36.60 -4.67
CA ALA A 542 -4.67 35.81 -4.46
C ALA A 542 -5.39 35.54 -5.80
N TYR A 543 -5.80 34.29 -6.02
CA TYR A 543 -6.51 33.86 -7.21
C TYR A 543 -8.01 33.75 -6.91
N ASN A 544 -8.85 34.41 -7.70
CA ASN A 544 -10.32 34.36 -7.55
C ASN A 544 -10.95 33.26 -8.41
N GLU A 545 -12.25 33.00 -8.20
CA GLU A 545 -12.96 31.89 -8.84
C GLU A 545 -13.09 32.02 -10.37
N ASN A 546 -12.88 33.21 -10.93
CA ASN A 546 -13.00 33.47 -12.38
C ASN A 546 -11.65 33.33 -13.11
N GLU A 547 -10.56 33.00 -12.41
CA GLU A 547 -9.24 32.84 -13.02
C GLU A 547 -9.22 31.71 -14.06
N ASP A 548 -8.71 32.03 -15.24
CA ASP A 548 -8.57 31.09 -16.35
C ASP A 548 -7.36 30.18 -16.11
N ILE A 549 -7.64 28.97 -15.62
CA ILE A 549 -6.61 28.01 -15.27
C ILE A 549 -5.82 27.53 -16.50
N THR A 550 -6.33 27.65 -17.73
CA THR A 550 -5.62 27.17 -18.94
C THR A 550 -4.27 27.86 -19.12
N LYS A 551 -4.16 29.11 -18.68
CA LYS A 551 -2.94 29.94 -18.73
C LYS A 551 -1.87 29.50 -17.73
N HIS A 552 -2.17 28.55 -16.84
CA HIS A 552 -1.27 28.10 -15.79
C HIS A 552 -0.57 26.76 -16.10
N SER A 553 -0.87 26.11 -17.23
CA SER A 553 -0.35 24.78 -17.61
C SER A 553 1.19 24.65 -17.50
N HIS A 554 1.94 25.61 -18.02
CA HIS A 554 3.41 25.59 -18.06
C HIS A 554 4.08 25.86 -16.69
N THR A 555 3.32 26.28 -15.69
CA THR A 555 3.85 26.72 -14.40
C THR A 555 3.64 25.71 -13.27
N ILE A 556 2.87 24.67 -13.52
CA ILE A 556 2.49 23.68 -12.52
C ILE A 556 3.50 22.54 -12.54
N ASN A 557 4.18 22.32 -11.41
CA ASN A 557 5.10 21.21 -11.23
C ASN A 557 4.35 19.88 -11.46
N GLU A 558 4.89 19.05 -12.37
CA GLU A 558 4.41 17.70 -12.64
C GLU A 558 4.34 16.87 -11.35
N GLY A 559 3.17 16.29 -11.06
CA GLY A 559 2.83 15.67 -9.78
C GLY A 559 1.36 15.90 -9.42
N TYR A 560 1.05 15.98 -8.12
CA TYR A 560 -0.32 16.12 -7.62
C TYR A 560 -1.09 17.33 -8.19
N SER A 561 -0.47 18.51 -8.17
CA SER A 561 -1.08 19.74 -8.70
C SER A 561 -1.43 19.63 -10.18
N GLY A 562 -0.54 19.06 -11.00
CA GLY A 562 -0.78 18.83 -12.42
C GLY A 562 -1.95 17.88 -12.66
N SER A 563 -2.05 16.80 -11.89
CA SER A 563 -3.18 15.86 -11.98
C SER A 563 -4.53 16.50 -11.66
N LYS A 564 -4.58 17.41 -10.66
CA LYS A 564 -5.79 18.16 -10.30
C LYS A 564 -6.15 19.21 -11.33
N TRP A 565 -5.15 19.91 -11.88
CA TRP A 565 -5.34 20.87 -12.95
C TRP A 565 -5.94 20.22 -14.21
N ILE A 566 -5.43 19.04 -14.62
CA ILE A 566 -5.98 18.31 -15.76
C ILE A 566 -7.43 17.90 -15.51
N ALA A 567 -7.70 17.27 -14.36
CA ALA A 567 -9.04 16.83 -14.00
C ALA A 567 -10.06 18.01 -13.99
N GLU A 568 -9.62 19.18 -13.55
CA GLU A 568 -10.44 20.38 -13.56
C GLU A 568 -10.71 20.89 -14.98
N ASN A 569 -9.69 20.93 -15.85
CA ASN A 569 -9.88 21.31 -17.25
C ASN A 569 -10.83 20.37 -17.98
N ILE A 570 -10.74 19.06 -17.75
CA ILE A 570 -11.66 18.07 -18.34
C ILE A 570 -13.12 18.40 -17.95
N LEU A 571 -13.37 18.74 -16.69
CA LEU A 571 -14.71 19.15 -16.23
C LEU A 571 -15.14 20.48 -16.84
N LEU A 572 -14.27 21.49 -16.91
CA LEU A 572 -14.59 22.78 -17.51
C LEU A 572 -14.93 22.64 -19.00
N ASP A 573 -14.23 21.74 -19.71
CA ASP A 573 -14.53 21.43 -21.11
C ASP A 573 -15.92 20.77 -21.28
N THR A 574 -16.56 20.28 -20.21
CA THR A 574 -17.94 19.80 -20.27
C THR A 574 -19.00 20.91 -20.19
N LEU A 575 -18.63 22.16 -19.88
CA LEU A 575 -19.56 23.30 -19.81
C LEU A 575 -20.30 23.54 -21.13
N LYS A 576 -19.59 23.37 -22.25
CA LYS A 576 -20.18 23.46 -23.61
C LYS A 576 -21.24 22.38 -23.89
N HIS A 577 -21.44 21.44 -22.97
CA HIS A 577 -22.33 20.29 -23.11
C HIS A 577 -23.37 20.20 -21.99
N ASP A 578 -23.63 21.30 -21.26
CA ASP A 578 -24.66 21.37 -20.21
C ASP A 578 -24.55 20.33 -19.08
N LEU A 579 -23.38 19.70 -18.90
CA LEU A 579 -23.16 18.79 -17.77
C LEU A 579 -23.18 19.60 -16.46
N PRO A 580 -24.10 19.34 -15.52
CA PRO A 580 -24.10 20.03 -14.24
C PRO A 580 -22.90 19.63 -13.38
N PHE A 581 -22.08 20.59 -12.98
CA PHE A 581 -21.01 20.34 -12.02
C PHE A 581 -20.76 21.52 -11.09
N LYS A 582 -20.03 21.23 -10.01
CA LYS A 582 -19.46 22.20 -9.06
C LYS A 582 -18.01 21.79 -8.79
N ILE A 583 -17.06 22.68 -9.02
CA ILE A 583 -15.65 22.54 -8.65
C ILE A 583 -15.43 23.32 -7.37
N ILE A 584 -14.90 22.66 -6.34
CA ILE A 584 -14.62 23.25 -5.05
C ILE A 584 -13.12 23.13 -4.78
N ARG A 585 -12.39 24.24 -4.90
CA ARG A 585 -10.95 24.32 -4.67
C ARG A 585 -10.71 24.56 -3.19
N LEU A 586 -9.99 23.62 -2.58
CA LEU A 586 -9.68 23.65 -1.16
C LEU A 586 -8.31 24.30 -0.93
N GLY A 587 -8.24 25.21 0.06
CA GLY A 587 -6.97 25.64 0.63
C GLY A 587 -6.36 24.56 1.54
N LEU A 588 -5.48 24.97 2.47
CA LEU A 588 -4.96 24.05 3.47
C LEU A 588 -6.06 23.61 4.44
N ILE A 589 -6.48 22.36 4.33
CA ILE A 589 -7.46 21.77 5.24
C ILE A 589 -6.81 21.48 6.58
N THR A 590 -7.40 22.04 7.63
CA THR A 590 -6.93 21.87 9.01
C THR A 590 -7.94 21.10 9.86
N GLY A 591 -7.58 20.83 11.11
CA GLY A 591 -8.37 20.00 12.01
C GLY A 591 -9.77 20.56 12.27
N ASP A 592 -10.62 19.69 12.77
CA ASP A 592 -12.00 19.98 13.18
C ASP A 592 -12.07 21.14 14.20
N ASN A 593 -12.96 22.10 14.00
CA ASN A 593 -13.09 23.27 14.90
C ASN A 593 -13.62 22.93 16.31
N LYS A 594 -14.23 21.75 16.50
CA LYS A 594 -14.70 21.27 17.80
C LYS A 594 -13.67 20.38 18.47
N THR A 595 -13.12 19.41 17.75
CA THR A 595 -12.26 18.36 18.31
C THR A 595 -10.76 18.59 18.10
N GLY A 596 -10.37 19.47 17.17
CA GLY A 596 -9.00 19.68 16.73
C GLY A 596 -8.36 18.48 16.03
N THR A 597 -9.11 17.41 15.76
CA THR A 597 -8.59 16.17 15.20
C THR A 597 -8.13 16.36 13.76
N MET A 598 -6.97 15.81 13.39
CA MET A 598 -6.37 15.92 12.07
C MET A 598 -5.53 14.67 11.74
N PRO A 599 -5.37 14.27 10.47
CA PRO A 599 -4.52 13.15 10.08
C PRO A 599 -3.01 13.41 10.33
N GLU A 600 -2.42 12.65 11.24
CA GLU A 600 -1.02 12.80 11.71
C GLU A 600 0.05 12.78 10.59
N ASN A 601 -0.20 12.07 9.49
CA ASN A 601 0.81 11.85 8.45
C ASN A 601 0.96 12.99 7.44
N GLN A 602 0.15 14.06 7.54
CA GLN A 602 0.22 15.21 6.63
C GLN A 602 1.33 16.20 7.03
N TRP A 603 1.73 17.09 6.10
CA TRP A 603 2.85 18.01 6.32
C TRP A 603 2.56 19.04 7.43
N PHE A 604 1.35 19.60 7.48
CA PHE A 604 0.97 20.61 8.47
C PHE A 604 0.98 20.10 9.93
N PRO A 605 0.39 18.93 10.27
CA PRO A 605 0.54 18.38 11.62
C PRO A 605 2.00 18.07 11.97
N LYS A 606 2.81 17.61 11.00
CA LYS A 606 4.26 17.38 11.19
C LYS A 606 5.05 18.66 11.40
N LEU A 607 4.66 19.76 10.74
CA LEU A 607 5.19 21.09 10.98
C LEU A 607 4.95 21.51 12.43
N ILE A 608 3.70 21.41 12.90
CA ILE A 608 3.34 21.74 14.28
C ILE A 608 4.07 20.83 15.29
N GLU A 609 4.13 19.53 15.02
CA GLU A 609 4.86 18.55 15.85
C GLU A 609 6.36 18.89 15.92
N THR A 610 6.97 19.27 14.79
CA THR A 610 8.37 19.70 14.74
C THR A 610 8.58 20.93 15.61
N CYS A 611 7.79 21.99 15.42
CA CYS A 611 7.92 23.23 16.20
C CYS A 611 7.85 22.97 17.70
N ILE A 612 6.95 22.09 18.13
CA ILE A 612 6.82 21.71 19.54
C ILE A 612 8.02 20.88 19.99
N ASN A 613 8.49 19.91 19.21
CA ASN A 613 9.62 19.05 19.58
C ASN A 613 10.94 19.83 19.72
N ILE A 614 11.26 20.73 18.77
CA ILE A 614 12.46 21.57 18.83
C ILE A 614 12.27 22.85 19.66
N GLN A 615 11.10 23.00 20.28
CA GLN A 615 10.72 24.12 21.15
C GLN A 615 10.87 25.52 20.51
N THR A 616 10.84 25.63 19.18
CA THR A 616 11.00 26.90 18.44
C THR A 616 10.15 26.93 17.17
N TYR A 617 9.77 28.12 16.70
CA TYR A 617 9.05 28.32 15.45
C TYR A 617 9.40 29.67 14.79
N SER A 618 8.99 29.89 13.54
CA SER A 618 9.17 31.18 12.86
C SER A 618 7.83 31.81 12.46
N ASN A 619 7.72 33.14 12.64
CA ASN A 619 6.56 33.93 12.22
C ASN A 619 6.58 34.35 10.75
N GLU A 620 7.68 34.10 10.05
CA GLU A 620 7.78 34.28 8.61
C GLU A 620 7.03 33.18 7.87
N LEU A 621 6.83 32.02 8.50
CA LEU A 621 5.90 30.99 8.04
C LEU A 621 4.47 31.43 8.27
N LYS A 622 3.74 31.62 7.17
CA LYS A 622 2.32 31.95 7.20
C LYS A 622 1.53 30.91 6.43
N VAL A 623 0.38 30.53 6.96
CA VAL A 623 -0.50 29.52 6.35
C VAL A 623 -1.92 30.05 6.20
N THR A 624 -2.60 29.70 5.13
CA THR A 624 -4.08 29.74 5.11
C THR A 624 -4.60 28.56 5.90
N ILE A 625 -5.77 28.65 6.53
CA ILE A 625 -6.39 27.50 7.21
C ILE A 625 -7.86 27.38 6.83
N ALA A 626 -8.34 26.15 6.76
CA ALA A 626 -9.72 25.82 6.45
C ALA A 626 -10.17 24.63 7.30
N PRO A 627 -10.89 24.85 8.41
CA PRO A 627 -11.35 23.76 9.28
C PRO A 627 -12.24 22.78 8.52
N VAL A 628 -11.94 21.49 8.65
CA VAL A 628 -12.57 20.43 7.85
C VAL A 628 -14.09 20.35 8.02
N ASP A 629 -14.62 20.69 9.19
CA ASP A 629 -16.06 20.69 9.49
C ASP A 629 -16.81 21.83 8.78
N PHE A 630 -16.22 23.03 8.75
CA PHE A 630 -16.73 24.13 7.93
C PHE A 630 -16.69 23.76 6.44
N VAL A 631 -15.55 23.22 5.98
CA VAL A 631 -15.33 22.84 4.58
C VAL A 631 -16.34 21.78 4.14
N ALA A 632 -16.59 20.75 4.95
CA ALA A 632 -17.58 19.73 4.65
C ALA A 632 -19.00 20.29 4.59
N SER A 633 -19.38 21.17 5.53
CA SER A 633 -20.71 21.82 5.48
C SER A 633 -20.89 22.68 4.24
N ALA A 634 -19.85 23.43 3.85
CA ALA A 634 -19.85 24.22 2.61
C ALA A 634 -19.95 23.34 1.37
N ILE A 635 -19.15 22.27 1.27
CA ILE A 635 -19.17 21.30 0.16
C ILE A 635 -20.58 20.73 -0.03
N VAL A 636 -21.22 20.30 1.05
CA VAL A 636 -22.56 19.71 0.98
C VAL A 636 -23.59 20.75 0.53
N LYS A 637 -23.61 21.94 1.14
CA LYS A 637 -24.56 23.01 0.79
C LYS A 637 -24.42 23.46 -0.67
N ILE A 638 -23.19 23.67 -1.14
CA ILE A 638 -22.91 24.01 -2.53
C ILE A 638 -23.33 22.85 -3.45
N GLY A 639 -22.92 21.63 -3.09
CA GLY A 639 -23.12 20.44 -3.91
C GLY A 639 -24.57 20.03 -4.09
N ILE A 640 -25.43 20.16 -3.06
CA ILE A 640 -26.85 19.78 -3.16
C ILE A 640 -27.75 20.90 -3.69
N THR A 641 -27.27 22.15 -3.75
CA THR A 641 -28.09 23.28 -4.21
C THR A 641 -28.00 23.43 -5.73
N ASP A 642 -29.13 23.33 -6.42
CA ASP A 642 -29.18 23.43 -7.89
C ASP A 642 -29.18 24.88 -8.39
N LYS A 643 -29.77 25.81 -7.63
CA LYS A 643 -29.98 27.21 -8.02
C LYS A 643 -28.72 28.11 -7.92
N LEU A 644 -27.53 27.54 -7.78
CA LEU A 644 -26.28 28.31 -7.80
C LEU A 644 -25.79 28.45 -9.24
N LYS A 645 -25.67 29.70 -9.72
CA LYS A 645 -25.17 30.00 -11.07
C LYS A 645 -23.68 29.73 -11.19
N GLU A 646 -22.95 29.87 -10.09
CA GLU A 646 -21.52 29.68 -10.00
C GLU A 646 -21.16 28.19 -10.05
N ASN A 647 -20.15 27.82 -10.84
CA ASN A 647 -19.64 26.45 -10.90
C ASN A 647 -18.33 26.25 -10.17
N ILE A 648 -17.61 27.33 -9.83
CA ILE A 648 -16.31 27.27 -9.17
C ILE A 648 -16.40 27.98 -7.82
N PHE A 649 -15.86 27.35 -6.78
CA PHE A 649 -15.89 27.85 -5.41
C PHE A 649 -14.53 27.68 -4.73
N HIS A 650 -14.15 28.63 -3.89
CA HIS A 650 -12.91 28.61 -3.12
C HIS A 650 -13.21 28.47 -1.63
N LEU A 651 -12.72 27.41 -1.00
CA LEU A 651 -12.85 27.20 0.44
C LEU A 651 -11.50 27.33 1.13
N SER A 652 -11.19 28.57 1.51
CA SER A 652 -10.05 28.94 2.35
C SER A 652 -10.39 30.21 3.13
N ASN A 653 -9.54 30.58 4.08
CA ASN A 653 -9.58 31.92 4.63
C ASN A 653 -8.82 32.88 3.70
N ASN A 654 -9.22 34.15 3.68
CA ASN A 654 -8.59 35.17 2.83
C ASN A 654 -7.27 35.71 3.41
N GLU A 655 -6.95 35.39 4.67
CA GLU A 655 -5.82 35.97 5.40
C GLU A 655 -4.76 34.93 5.73
N LEU A 656 -3.49 35.33 5.56
CA LEU A 656 -2.35 34.53 5.97
C LEU A 656 -2.23 34.52 7.51
N THR A 657 -2.40 33.34 8.10
CA THR A 657 -2.24 33.10 9.54
C THR A 657 -0.76 32.97 9.90
N LYS A 658 -0.29 33.78 10.87
CA LYS A 658 1.03 33.59 11.49
C LYS A 658 1.02 32.38 12.42
N LEU A 659 2.10 31.59 12.42
CA LEU A 659 2.23 30.47 13.36
C LEU A 659 2.13 30.87 14.84
N SER A 660 2.47 32.11 15.21
CA SER A 660 2.31 32.60 16.60
C SER A 660 0.90 32.44 17.15
N LEU A 661 -0.12 32.63 16.31
CA LEU A 661 -1.53 32.50 16.73
C LEU A 661 -1.85 31.04 17.10
N ILE A 662 -1.21 30.07 16.44
CA ILE A 662 -1.36 28.64 16.75
C ILE A 662 -0.62 28.30 18.05
N PHE A 663 0.47 28.99 18.36
CA PHE A 663 1.30 28.69 19.53
C PHE A 663 1.01 29.57 20.75
N GLU A 664 0.07 30.50 20.67
CA GLU A 664 -0.26 31.49 21.71
C GLU A 664 -0.54 30.86 23.08
N HIS A 665 -1.17 29.68 23.10
CA HIS A 665 -1.51 28.93 24.31
C HIS A 665 -0.55 27.78 24.61
N THR A 666 0.67 27.83 24.06
CA THR A 666 1.69 26.78 24.21
C THR A 666 2.92 27.26 24.96
N LYS A 667 3.70 26.32 25.51
CA LYS A 667 4.96 26.63 26.22
C LYS A 667 5.99 27.33 25.33
N ILE A 668 5.88 27.17 24.02
CA ILE A 668 6.83 27.71 23.04
C ILE A 668 6.42 29.10 22.53
N LYS A 669 5.33 29.71 23.03
CA LYS A 669 4.76 30.96 22.50
C LYS A 669 5.77 32.07 22.21
N ASN A 670 6.80 32.22 23.05
CA ASN A 670 7.80 33.28 22.96
C ASN A 670 9.08 32.84 22.22
N ASN A 671 9.19 31.58 21.80
CA ASN A 671 10.39 31.01 21.20
C ASN A 671 10.39 31.17 19.68
N VAL A 672 10.21 32.42 19.23
CA VAL A 672 10.23 32.79 17.82
C VAL A 672 11.67 33.00 17.37
N ILE A 673 12.04 32.38 16.25
CA ILE A 673 13.35 32.59 15.62
C ILE A 673 13.19 32.90 14.12
N PRO A 674 14.19 33.58 13.51
CA PRO A 674 14.26 33.76 12.07
C PRO A 674 14.15 32.43 11.30
N ILE A 675 13.50 32.45 10.14
CA ILE A 675 13.16 31.23 9.40
C ILE A 675 14.38 30.45 8.91
N ASP A 676 15.44 31.14 8.56
CA ASP A 676 16.73 30.56 8.19
C ASP A 676 17.32 29.70 9.31
N LYS A 677 17.32 30.25 10.52
CA LYS A 677 17.78 29.57 11.72
C LYS A 677 16.88 28.40 12.05
N TRP A 678 15.56 28.57 11.90
CA TRP A 678 14.59 27.49 12.14
C TRP A 678 14.78 26.32 11.17
N LEU A 679 14.90 26.59 9.86
CA LEU A 679 15.14 25.58 8.84
C LEU A 679 16.45 24.83 9.08
N LYS A 680 17.50 25.54 9.51
CA LYS A 680 18.78 24.93 9.89
C LYS A 680 18.61 23.94 11.05
N ILE A 681 17.95 24.37 12.13
CA ILE A 681 17.66 23.49 13.29
C ILE A 681 16.83 22.28 12.85
N CYS A 682 15.82 22.47 12.01
CA CYS A 682 14.99 21.37 11.52
C CYS A 682 15.79 20.34 10.71
N LYS A 683 16.81 20.76 9.95
CA LYS A 683 17.68 19.88 9.16
C LYS A 683 18.73 19.15 10.01
N GLU A 684 19.25 19.81 11.05
CA GLU A 684 20.25 19.23 11.97
C GLU A 684 19.64 18.16 12.89
N ASN A 685 18.33 18.20 13.13
CA ASN A 685 17.62 17.22 13.95
C ASN A 685 17.12 16.03 13.11
N ASN A 686 17.12 14.84 13.74
CA ASN A 686 16.60 13.63 13.09
C ASN A 686 15.08 13.70 12.87
N ASN A 687 14.53 12.80 12.05
CA ASN A 687 13.10 12.83 11.67
C ASN A 687 12.12 12.49 12.81
N GLN A 688 12.58 11.93 13.93
CA GLN A 688 11.72 11.73 15.10
C GLN A 688 11.48 13.08 15.81
N ILE A 689 12.51 13.91 15.90
CA ILE A 689 12.45 15.25 16.49
C ILE A 689 11.88 16.25 15.49
N SER A 690 12.28 16.17 14.22
CA SER A 690 11.88 17.05 13.11
C SER A 690 11.15 16.26 12.02
N PRO A 691 9.91 15.78 12.27
CA PRO A 691 9.15 15.02 11.27
C PRO A 691 8.78 15.83 10.02
N VAL A 692 8.91 17.16 10.04
CA VAL A 692 8.73 18.02 8.86
C VAL A 692 9.93 17.99 7.91
N ASN A 693 11.12 17.56 8.38
CA ASN A 693 12.37 17.57 7.63
C ASN A 693 12.25 16.97 6.20
N PRO A 694 11.55 15.84 5.97
CA PRO A 694 11.39 15.28 4.62
C PRO A 694 10.64 16.20 3.64
N PHE A 695 9.84 17.13 4.15
CA PHE A 695 9.06 18.07 3.35
C PHE A 695 9.79 19.39 3.13
N ILE A 696 10.88 19.67 3.86
CA ILE A 696 11.51 21.00 3.87
C ILE A 696 12.01 21.39 2.48
N ASN A 697 12.72 20.50 1.80
CA ASN A 697 13.28 20.78 0.48
C ASN A 697 12.20 20.95 -0.59
N GLU A 698 11.04 20.33 -0.44
CA GLU A 698 9.91 20.48 -1.37
C GLU A 698 9.09 21.73 -1.10
N LEU A 699 8.89 22.08 0.18
CA LEU A 699 8.01 23.15 0.61
C LEU A 699 8.68 24.53 0.66
N PHE A 700 10.00 24.59 0.87
CA PHE A 700 10.70 25.84 1.18
C PHE A 700 11.85 26.19 0.24
N PHE A 701 12.22 25.31 -0.70
CA PHE A 701 13.35 25.52 -1.61
C PHE A 701 12.95 25.24 -3.06
N ASP A 702 13.40 26.09 -3.98
CA ASP A 702 13.22 25.86 -5.43
C ASP A 702 14.16 24.74 -5.90
N LYS A 703 13.67 23.87 -6.80
CA LYS A 703 14.37 22.70 -7.35
C LYS A 703 15.68 23.04 -8.08
N ASN A 704 15.96 24.32 -8.32
CA ASN A 704 17.09 24.83 -9.10
C ASN A 704 18.08 25.68 -8.31
N THR A 705 17.91 25.87 -7.00
CA THR A 705 18.76 26.79 -6.22
C THR A 705 19.60 26.09 -5.16
N ASN A 706 20.89 26.41 -5.15
CA ASN A 706 21.86 25.90 -4.17
C ASN A 706 21.51 26.44 -2.76
N ILE A 707 21.54 25.55 -1.76
CA ILE A 707 20.99 25.77 -0.41
C ILE A 707 21.64 26.97 0.30
N GLU A 708 22.93 27.22 0.07
CA GLU A 708 23.68 28.30 0.73
C GLU A 708 23.38 29.70 0.17
N LYS A 709 22.88 29.82 -1.07
CA LYS A 709 22.58 31.12 -1.70
C LYS A 709 21.12 31.59 -1.54
N THR A 710 20.26 30.79 -0.92
CA THR A 710 18.79 30.94 -1.03
C THR A 710 18.10 31.22 0.30
N ILE A 711 18.87 31.47 1.36
CA ILE A 711 18.32 31.77 2.68
C ILE A 711 17.55 33.11 2.71
N SER A 712 17.82 34.04 1.78
CA SER A 712 17.10 35.32 1.69
C SER A 712 15.70 35.24 1.07
N LYS A 713 15.27 34.06 0.59
CA LYS A 713 14.05 33.90 -0.23
C LYS A 713 13.00 32.97 0.37
N VAL A 714 12.96 32.80 1.69
CA VAL A 714 11.90 32.00 2.34
C VAL A 714 10.55 32.74 2.44
N ASN A 715 10.45 33.94 1.87
CA ASN A 715 9.17 34.65 1.80
C ASN A 715 8.31 34.19 0.61
N SER A 716 7.08 33.74 0.93
CA SER A 716 5.85 33.94 0.14
C SER A 716 5.40 32.95 -0.96
N GLU A 717 5.51 31.63 -0.76
CA GLU A 717 5.03 30.66 -1.77
C GLU A 717 3.78 29.83 -1.39
N MET A 718 2.95 30.26 -0.44
CA MET A 718 1.61 29.64 -0.32
C MET A 718 0.66 30.25 -1.34
N THR A 719 0.01 29.40 -2.14
CA THR A 719 -1.02 29.84 -3.07
C THR A 719 -2.22 30.35 -2.29
N LEU A 720 -2.57 31.60 -2.51
CA LEU A 720 -3.73 32.24 -1.90
C LEU A 720 -4.94 32.12 -2.81
N LEU A 721 -6.05 31.68 -2.24
CA LEU A 721 -7.35 31.79 -2.88
C LEU A 721 -8.05 33.03 -2.33
N ASP A 722 -8.59 33.85 -3.23
CA ASP A 722 -9.63 34.80 -2.85
C ASP A 722 -10.93 34.01 -2.72
N SER A 723 -11.40 33.84 -1.49
CA SER A 723 -12.63 33.15 -1.11
C SER A 723 -13.78 34.13 -0.83
N THR A 724 -13.62 35.44 -1.07
CA THR A 724 -14.61 36.46 -0.69
C THR A 724 -15.99 36.20 -1.28
N LYS A 725 -16.05 35.86 -2.58
CA LYS A 725 -17.30 35.56 -3.27
C LYS A 725 -17.96 34.30 -2.71
N THR A 726 -17.20 33.22 -2.60
CA THR A 726 -17.70 31.95 -2.03
C THR A 726 -18.20 32.12 -0.60
N LEU A 727 -17.44 32.79 0.28
CA LEU A 727 -17.83 33.03 1.67
C LEU A 727 -19.10 33.89 1.78
N SER A 728 -19.23 34.93 0.95
CA SER A 728 -20.44 35.75 0.86
C SER A 728 -21.66 34.91 0.46
N ILE A 729 -21.53 34.02 -0.53
CA ILE A 729 -22.61 33.10 -0.91
C ILE A 729 -22.99 32.19 0.26
N LEU A 730 -22.01 31.62 0.96
CA LEU A 730 -22.22 30.72 2.09
C LEU A 730 -22.93 31.40 3.26
N GLU A 731 -22.53 32.62 3.61
CA GLU A 731 -23.14 33.40 4.67
C GLU A 731 -24.54 33.88 4.28
N ASN A 732 -24.71 34.45 3.09
CA ASN A 732 -25.98 35.05 2.69
C ASN A 732 -27.07 34.01 2.41
N LYS A 733 -26.74 32.96 1.64
CA LYS A 733 -27.72 31.94 1.23
C LYS A 733 -27.89 30.81 2.23
N PHE A 734 -26.82 30.42 2.94
CA PHE A 734 -26.85 29.23 3.80
C PHE A 734 -26.58 29.51 5.29
N LYS A 735 -26.42 30.78 5.66
CA LYS A 735 -26.08 31.23 7.03
C LYS A 735 -24.87 30.48 7.60
N LEU A 736 -23.95 30.06 6.73
CA LEU A 736 -22.72 29.37 7.10
C LEU A 736 -21.58 30.38 7.15
N LYS A 737 -21.22 30.80 8.36
CA LYS A 737 -20.09 31.73 8.57
C LYS A 737 -18.78 30.96 8.69
N PHE A 738 -17.71 31.56 8.19
CA PHE A 738 -16.37 31.07 8.46
C PHE A 738 -16.09 31.15 9.97
N PRO A 739 -15.47 30.12 10.59
CA PRO A 739 -15.23 30.11 12.03
C PRO A 739 -14.30 31.25 12.47
N ASN A 740 -14.53 31.76 13.68
CA ASN A 740 -13.60 32.70 14.32
C ASN A 740 -12.27 32.00 14.58
N LEU A 741 -11.20 32.51 13.96
CA LEU A 741 -9.91 31.85 13.95
C LEU A 741 -9.21 31.87 15.31
N THR A 742 -9.37 32.92 16.12
CA THR A 742 -8.79 33.01 17.47
C THR A 742 -9.28 31.86 18.36
N LEU A 743 -10.60 31.66 18.42
CA LEU A 743 -11.21 30.57 19.19
C LEU A 743 -10.86 29.19 18.62
N TYR A 744 -10.65 29.11 17.31
CA TYR A 744 -10.20 27.88 16.66
C TYR A 744 -8.77 27.52 17.11
N TYR A 745 -7.84 28.47 17.09
CA TYR A 745 -6.45 28.21 17.49
C TYR A 745 -6.35 27.75 18.93
N GLU A 746 -7.05 28.40 19.88
CA GLU A 746 -7.10 27.99 21.29
C GLU A 746 -7.41 26.50 21.49
N LYS A 747 -8.43 26.00 20.78
CA LYS A 747 -8.85 24.60 20.84
C LYS A 747 -7.85 23.69 20.16
N TYR A 748 -7.35 24.13 19.01
CA TYR A 748 -6.38 23.41 18.20
C TYR A 748 -5.06 23.18 18.97
N SER A 749 -4.51 24.21 19.64
CA SER A 749 -3.27 24.11 20.42
C SER A 749 -3.37 23.10 21.58
N LYS A 750 -4.53 23.01 22.24
CA LYS A 750 -4.76 22.08 23.37
C LYS A 750 -4.67 20.61 22.94
N VAL A 751 -5.14 20.30 21.74
CA VAL A 751 -5.15 18.93 21.20
C VAL A 751 -3.73 18.46 20.89
N PHE A 752 -2.91 19.31 20.27
CA PHE A 752 -1.50 18.99 20.00
C PHE A 752 -0.69 18.77 21.29
N GLN A 753 -0.90 19.60 22.31
CA GLN A 753 -0.23 19.40 23.61
C GLN A 753 -0.59 18.06 24.26
N LYS A 754 -1.86 17.64 24.16
CA LYS A 754 -2.33 16.38 24.74
C LYS A 754 -1.77 15.17 24.01
N ASN A 755 -1.74 15.22 22.68
CA ASN A 755 -1.23 14.13 21.85
C ASN A 755 0.29 13.94 21.97
N ILE A 756 1.06 15.01 22.24
CA ILE A 756 2.51 14.94 22.42
C ILE A 756 2.88 14.39 23.81
N LYS A 757 2.16 14.77 24.88
CA LYS A 757 2.39 14.21 26.23
C LYS A 757 2.27 12.69 26.26
N LEU A 758 1.35 12.12 25.48
CA LEU A 758 1.15 10.67 25.34
C LEU A 758 2.30 9.97 24.60
N LYS A 759 3.01 10.67 23.71
CA LYS A 759 4.18 10.14 22.98
C LYS A 759 5.49 10.24 23.78
N THR A 760 5.65 11.26 24.63
CA THR A 760 6.85 11.43 25.49
C THR A 760 6.84 10.59 26.77
N SER A 761 5.69 10.00 27.14
CA SER A 761 5.56 9.09 28.29
C SER A 761 5.69 7.60 27.92
N LEU A 762 5.93 7.30 26.64
CA LEU A 762 6.25 5.98 26.08
C LEU A 762 7.72 5.97 25.65
#